data_AF-A0A814U818-F1
#
_entry.id   AF-A0A814U818-F1
#
_cell.length_a   1.000
_cell.length_b   1.000
_cell.length_c   1.000
_cell.angle_alpha   90.00
_cell.angle_beta   90.00
_cell.angle_gamma   90.00
#
_symmetry.space_group_name_H-M   'P 1'
#
loop_
_entity.id
_entity.type
_entity.pdbx_description
1 polymer ?
#
loop_
_entity_poly.entity_id
_entity_poly.type
_entity_poly.pdbx_seq_one_letter_code
_entity_poly.pdbx_strand_id
1 'polypeptide(L)'
;MSSIGKGRGRGRARSTQPKEPDAPGGLKDYSESETASFVSLQSDISDARRSSLEETPSEEQSRTEKPRRGNPPKVMPGAPRGAGVQSVTTDFAAMHVGTARSGRSSSRSMPYSNVSENRSQVGEKRGGSGDPINIIANYIKVLTKPEWELFQYHTEFTPDIENRRFRREIISQHRTLFKDVAFDGTTIYTFDDLGDSQDFACRHPSMPDEVRVVVRKVARNSPNSPVFFHMANLIVRKLLELNGMKLIGRNYYQFDRKVDLDRYNLTLFPGFLTNVNIYEGSLMINVDLSHKVLNKTTVHQRLQDIFSQYQDIKYAQDTATKELVGQIVLTTYNSRTYKIDEIAWEYSPMQTFPMRDGTEYSFLQYYREKYQLNIIDHTQPLLVSRPSKKDRRAGVTTPFLLIPELCCVTGISDVMRSDFHFMRELSSYTHVDAVARYDRLRQFVTDLDQNPDCQEELSKWNIKLDNDLIKFEARVVDAEEILYRENVVRYNYTDVDWSRNCRNVRHVSARPLRQWVVVFPAREGEVARRLIDALHQACQSFGMHVEFPILRQLENDRPEHYLQALQDFAPENTDLVLCILTNSRKDRYDALKKFLCLDNPIPSQMVLTKTVAATRRNQLVSVATKIGIQINAKLGGEIWGVHIPTKTLMVIGMDSYHDSKRRGASVGAFVASTNPSLTKFYSRVVYQRTAQELIDGLTRCMTEALREYHRNNDCLPEKIVIYRDGVGDGQLSAVAEHELPQIIETFPKISEGYEPKLAVVVVKKRGNTRFFQQDGRNVHNPPPGTVIDHTVTNADWYDFYLISQCARQGTIAPTHYNVIWDRTNFKVDHMQRLTFKLCHLYYNWPGTIRVPAVCQYAHKLAFLVGQSLHQQFSERLANKLFYLQIRWQTTDVPPREEPAADVSTNVTPTKQSNLMEFFDTSDNVREAKVIHGRWWYLDELRLKSNGDLHKLWYVLLKERNRLLTMEEEYRYQYELFPNPERIDKVEESMRNIMTVVRERDIAYNLLETGRTGEPTPQIRETSFGLLRYYQPKERILPFYKNRYYQLLWGKRRAAPWTNIFKRRYNEFQEHQEHQETNRIREIVANVIQKYPHLRNEEERVMEEYKKRFDFEQYHIPKRLARRPKLRAHETVWNEQEFIDHGDLTDSNSNDYERLQQEKASRMRRKKK
;
A
#
# COMPACT_ATOMS: atom_id res chain seq x y z
N MET A 1 30.53 -39.89 31.27
CA MET A 1 30.01 -40.73 32.38
C MET A 1 28.52 -40.95 32.08
N SER A 2 28.11 -42.12 31.57
CA SER A 2 27.70 -43.33 32.33
C SER A 2 26.44 -43.08 33.19
N SER A 3 25.36 -43.86 33.13
CA SER A 3 25.18 -45.30 32.83
C SER A 3 23.91 -45.57 31.96
N ILE A 4 23.83 -46.60 31.10
CA ILE A 4 23.41 -48.01 31.36
C ILE A 4 22.04 -48.11 32.09
N GLY A 5 21.01 -48.83 31.60
CA GLY A 5 20.87 -49.63 30.37
C GLY A 5 19.81 -50.75 30.51
N LYS A 6 19.75 -51.67 29.51
CA LYS A 6 18.84 -52.85 29.38
C LYS A 6 17.37 -52.51 29.01
N GLY A 7 16.63 -53.33 28.24
CA GLY A 7 17.04 -54.41 27.32
C GLY A 7 16.06 -55.58 27.16
N ARG A 8 15.87 -56.06 25.91
CA ARG A 8 15.10 -57.27 25.46
C ARG A 8 13.55 -57.12 25.57
N GLY A 9 12.72 -57.89 24.85
CA GLY A 9 12.99 -59.02 23.92
C GLY A 9 12.03 -59.08 22.69
N ARG A 10 12.04 -60.19 21.92
CA ARG A 10 11.32 -60.37 20.63
C ARG A 10 10.53 -61.68 20.56
N GLY A 11 9.41 -61.68 19.81
CA GLY A 11 8.87 -62.86 19.10
C GLY A 11 7.52 -63.43 19.61
N ARG A 12 6.80 -64.30 18.87
CA ARG A 12 6.92 -64.75 17.45
C ARG A 12 5.69 -65.61 17.02
N ALA A 13 5.21 -65.52 15.77
CA ALA A 13 4.27 -66.48 15.09
C ALA A 13 2.84 -66.61 15.71
N ARG A 14 1.76 -67.22 15.16
CA ARG A 14 1.28 -67.82 13.86
C ARG A 14 -0.29 -67.98 13.98
N SER A 15 -1.18 -68.35 13.04
CA SER A 15 -1.24 -68.52 11.56
C SER A 15 -2.69 -68.71 11.04
N THR A 16 -3.08 -67.97 9.99
CA THR A 16 -4.02 -68.30 8.85
C THR A 16 -5.34 -69.11 8.99
N GLN A 17 -6.42 -68.50 8.45
CA GLN A 17 -7.55 -69.10 7.66
C GLN A 17 -8.67 -69.89 8.41
N PRO A 18 -9.88 -70.13 7.83
CA PRO A 18 -10.29 -70.27 6.40
C PRO A 18 -11.37 -69.26 5.87
N LYS A 19 -12.19 -69.69 4.89
CA LYS A 19 -12.86 -68.89 3.83
C LYS A 19 -14.14 -69.60 3.29
N GLU A 20 -15.19 -68.85 2.92
CA GLU A 20 -16.37 -69.28 2.09
C GLU A 20 -17.31 -70.39 2.66
N PRO A 21 -18.49 -70.73 2.06
CA PRO A 21 -19.02 -70.40 0.71
C PRO A 21 -20.52 -69.96 0.55
N ASP A 22 -20.82 -69.43 -0.65
CA ASP A 22 -22.01 -69.59 -1.53
C ASP A 22 -23.49 -69.35 -1.09
N ALA A 23 -24.39 -69.38 -2.11
CA ALA A 23 -25.76 -68.84 -2.14
C ALA A 23 -26.87 -69.92 -2.09
N PRO A 24 -28.16 -69.51 -2.11
CA PRO A 24 -28.94 -69.65 -3.35
C PRO A 24 -29.90 -68.46 -3.64
N GLY A 25 -30.72 -68.56 -4.70
CA GLY A 25 -31.74 -67.57 -5.09
C GLY A 25 -32.98 -68.18 -5.79
N GLY A 26 -33.89 -67.32 -6.27
CA GLY A 26 -35.26 -67.68 -6.73
C GLY A 26 -36.28 -67.62 -5.57
N LEU A 27 -37.60 -67.49 -5.75
CA LEU A 27 -38.57 -67.52 -6.88
C LEU A 27 -39.82 -66.68 -6.43
N LYS A 28 -40.88 -66.29 -7.16
CA LYS A 28 -41.48 -66.29 -8.53
C LYS A 28 -42.58 -65.17 -8.45
N ASP A 29 -43.25 -64.55 -9.44
CA ASP A 29 -43.17 -64.27 -10.90
C ASP A 29 -44.21 -63.09 -11.15
N TYR A 30 -44.98 -62.80 -12.23
CA TYR A 30 -45.39 -63.44 -13.50
C TYR A 30 -45.84 -62.39 -14.56
N SER A 31 -45.62 -62.75 -15.84
CA SER A 31 -46.29 -62.37 -17.10
C SER A 31 -47.26 -61.17 -17.24
N GLU A 32 -46.83 -60.17 -18.03
CA GLU A 32 -47.28 -59.87 -19.43
C GLU A 32 -48.77 -59.78 -19.88
N SER A 33 -49.06 -58.72 -20.66
CA SER A 33 -49.84 -58.71 -21.94
C SER A 33 -49.43 -57.40 -22.69
N GLU A 34 -49.08 -57.33 -23.99
CA GLU A 34 -49.85 -57.60 -25.23
C GLU A 34 -51.09 -56.69 -25.38
N THR A 35 -51.42 -55.98 -26.48
CA THR A 35 -51.09 -55.96 -27.95
C THR A 35 -51.63 -54.62 -28.56
N ALA A 36 -51.49 -54.17 -29.83
CA ALA A 36 -50.57 -54.40 -30.97
C ALA A 36 -50.75 -53.30 -32.08
N SER A 37 -49.84 -53.31 -33.07
CA SER A 37 -50.02 -52.97 -34.51
C SER A 37 -50.55 -51.61 -35.05
N PHE A 38 -49.60 -50.78 -35.55
CA PHE A 38 -49.32 -50.48 -36.98
C PHE A 38 -50.23 -49.63 -37.92
N VAL A 39 -49.56 -48.95 -38.88
CA VAL A 39 -49.97 -48.32 -40.18
C VAL A 39 -50.71 -46.95 -40.19
N SER A 40 -50.00 -45.90 -40.65
CA SER A 40 -50.25 -45.21 -41.96
C SER A 40 -49.16 -44.16 -42.25
N LEU A 41 -49.14 -43.55 -43.45
CA LEU A 41 -48.00 -42.78 -44.00
C LEU A 41 -48.45 -41.67 -44.99
N GLN A 42 -47.60 -40.64 -45.15
CA GLN A 42 -47.52 -39.61 -46.22
C GLN A 42 -48.55 -38.45 -46.31
N SER A 43 -48.02 -37.28 -46.72
CA SER A 43 -48.61 -36.24 -47.61
C SER A 43 -49.79 -35.39 -47.09
N ASP A 44 -50.04 -34.13 -47.50
CA ASP A 44 -49.20 -33.07 -48.12
C ASP A 44 -49.92 -31.69 -48.13
N ILE A 45 -49.19 -30.61 -48.44
CA ILE A 45 -49.61 -29.41 -49.24
C ILE A 45 -50.67 -28.37 -48.73
N SER A 46 -50.30 -27.08 -48.92
CA SER A 46 -51.08 -25.83 -49.16
C SER A 46 -52.05 -25.17 -48.14
N ASP A 47 -51.66 -23.97 -47.69
CA ASP A 47 -52.29 -22.64 -47.88
C ASP A 47 -53.75 -22.24 -47.49
N ALA A 48 -53.83 -20.94 -47.16
CA ALA A 48 -54.87 -19.95 -47.53
C ALA A 48 -56.12 -19.63 -46.65
N ARG A 49 -56.02 -18.45 -46.00
CA ARG A 49 -56.96 -17.29 -46.04
C ARG A 49 -58.25 -17.22 -45.17
N ARG A 50 -58.36 -16.06 -44.50
CA ARG A 50 -59.56 -15.18 -44.27
C ARG A 50 -60.68 -15.74 -43.36
N SER A 51 -61.00 -15.08 -42.24
CA SER A 51 -61.80 -13.82 -42.04
C SER A 51 -63.33 -14.07 -42.12
N SER A 52 -64.24 -13.28 -41.53
CA SER A 52 -64.18 -11.89 -41.01
C SER A 52 -65.32 -11.64 -39.97
N LEU A 53 -65.66 -10.37 -39.71
CA LEU A 53 -66.84 -9.83 -38.98
C LEU A 53 -66.63 -9.75 -37.44
N GLU A 54 -66.53 -8.59 -36.77
CA GLU A 54 -67.39 -7.36 -36.66
C GLU A 54 -68.35 -7.44 -35.45
N GLU A 55 -68.71 -6.35 -34.75
CA GLU A 55 -68.80 -4.94 -35.15
C GLU A 55 -68.35 -3.93 -34.04
N THR A 56 -68.66 -2.62 -34.20
CA THR A 56 -68.14 -1.45 -33.43
C THR A 56 -69.31 -0.71 -32.70
N PRO A 57 -69.33 0.58 -32.24
CA PRO A 57 -68.41 1.77 -32.29
C PRO A 57 -68.14 2.39 -30.88
N SER A 58 -67.69 3.64 -30.63
CA SER A 58 -67.56 4.90 -31.41
C SER A 58 -66.58 5.93 -30.80
N GLU A 59 -65.86 6.68 -31.68
CA GLU A 59 -65.48 8.13 -31.60
C GLU A 59 -64.66 8.69 -30.40
N GLU A 60 -63.87 9.78 -30.44
CA GLU A 60 -63.12 10.66 -31.41
C GLU A 60 -62.27 11.63 -30.53
N GLN A 61 -61.25 12.43 -30.88
CA GLN A 61 -60.41 12.81 -32.05
C GLN A 61 -58.97 13.09 -31.44
N SER A 62 -57.88 13.61 -32.04
CA SER A 62 -57.52 14.22 -33.33
C SER A 62 -56.00 14.07 -33.60
N ARG A 63 -55.52 13.99 -34.85
CA ARG A 63 -55.01 15.08 -35.75
C ARG A 63 -53.85 15.93 -35.16
N THR A 64 -52.73 16.20 -35.85
CA THR A 64 -52.21 15.96 -37.24
C THR A 64 -50.71 16.34 -37.27
N GLU A 65 -49.78 15.88 -38.14
CA GLU A 65 -49.74 14.80 -39.15
C GLU A 65 -48.25 14.38 -39.48
N LYS A 66 -47.89 14.12 -40.75
CA LYS A 66 -46.55 13.87 -41.33
C LYS A 66 -46.44 14.74 -42.65
N PRO A 67 -45.47 14.62 -43.61
CA PRO A 67 -44.31 13.72 -43.74
C PRO A 67 -43.00 14.30 -44.39
N ARG A 68 -42.06 13.39 -44.74
CA ARG A 68 -41.04 13.41 -45.85
C ARG A 68 -39.68 14.16 -45.74
N ARG A 69 -38.61 13.35 -45.93
CA ARG A 69 -37.29 13.54 -46.61
C ARG A 69 -36.72 14.96 -46.85
N GLY A 70 -35.48 15.18 -46.37
CA GLY A 70 -34.53 16.20 -46.86
C GLY A 70 -33.13 16.05 -46.21
N ASN A 71 -32.04 16.38 -46.91
CA ASN A 71 -30.64 16.27 -46.41
C ASN A 71 -29.67 17.13 -47.28
N PRO A 72 -28.55 17.73 -46.78
CA PRO A 72 -28.16 18.06 -45.41
C PRO A 72 -28.41 19.57 -45.08
N PRO A 73 -27.52 20.61 -45.24
CA PRO A 73 -26.11 20.71 -45.67
C PRO A 73 -25.11 21.15 -44.55
N LYS A 74 -24.77 22.45 -44.39
CA LYS A 74 -23.80 23.04 -43.43
C LYS A 74 -24.08 24.53 -43.16
N VAL A 75 -23.74 25.03 -41.95
CA VAL A 75 -22.97 26.27 -41.60
C VAL A 75 -23.31 26.74 -40.16
N MET A 76 -22.39 27.44 -39.49
CA MET A 76 -22.45 27.97 -38.10
C MET A 76 -22.99 29.43 -38.09
N PRO A 77 -23.00 30.22 -36.99
CA PRO A 77 -22.85 29.93 -35.54
C PRO A 77 -24.00 30.53 -34.68
N GLY A 78 -23.95 30.40 -33.35
CA GLY A 78 -24.79 31.24 -32.46
C GLY A 78 -24.99 30.74 -31.01
N ALA A 79 -24.44 31.47 -30.05
CA ALA A 79 -24.81 31.48 -28.62
C ALA A 79 -25.27 32.93 -28.28
N PRO A 80 -25.76 33.31 -27.06
CA PRO A 80 -25.70 32.61 -25.78
C PRO A 80 -26.95 32.77 -24.86
N ARG A 81 -26.77 32.50 -23.54
CA ARG A 81 -27.67 32.70 -22.37
C ARG A 81 -28.68 31.57 -22.11
N GLY A 82 -28.86 31.10 -20.86
CA GLY A 82 -28.12 31.41 -19.63
C GLY A 82 -28.70 30.79 -18.35
N ALA A 83 -27.93 30.83 -17.25
CA ALA A 83 -28.18 30.27 -15.90
C ALA A 83 -28.26 28.72 -15.82
N GLY A 84 -27.85 28.06 -14.73
CA GLY A 84 -27.21 28.52 -13.48
C GLY A 84 -26.15 27.51 -12.97
N VAL A 85 -25.33 27.90 -12.00
CA VAL A 85 -24.12 27.17 -11.55
C VAL A 85 -24.05 27.18 -10.00
N GLN A 86 -23.18 26.33 -9.43
CA GLN A 86 -22.82 26.16 -8.00
C GLN A 86 -23.77 25.21 -7.24
N SER A 87 -23.31 24.33 -6.34
CA SER A 87 -21.96 23.96 -5.84
C SER A 87 -21.93 22.42 -5.58
N VAL A 88 -20.86 21.70 -5.20
CA VAL A 88 -19.65 21.99 -4.38
C VAL A 88 -18.44 21.20 -4.93
N THR A 89 -17.24 21.81 -4.92
CA THR A 89 -15.99 21.14 -5.31
C THR A 89 -14.88 21.32 -4.26
N THR A 90 -14.94 20.58 -3.14
CA THR A 90 -13.91 20.59 -2.08
C THR A 90 -13.82 19.26 -1.33
N ASP A 91 -13.05 18.27 -1.82
CA ASP A 91 -12.56 17.16 -0.96
C ASP A 91 -11.33 16.37 -1.50
N PHE A 92 -10.50 17.01 -2.34
CA PHE A 92 -9.43 16.35 -3.11
C PHE A 92 -8.02 16.42 -2.46
N ALA A 93 -7.86 16.05 -1.18
CA ALA A 93 -6.54 16.10 -0.50
C ALA A 93 -6.30 15.03 0.60
N ALA A 94 -6.48 13.74 0.29
CA ALA A 94 -6.18 12.59 1.19
C ALA A 94 -5.08 11.65 0.64
N MET A 95 -4.27 10.99 1.50
CA MET A 95 -3.14 10.15 1.06
C MET A 95 -2.65 9.04 2.04
N HIS A 96 -2.52 7.82 1.50
CA HIS A 96 -1.46 6.80 1.74
C HIS A 96 -1.28 6.11 3.12
N VAL A 97 -1.27 4.77 3.05
CA VAL A 97 -0.89 3.75 4.07
C VAL A 97 0.64 3.61 4.22
N GLY A 98 1.15 3.00 5.32
CA GLY A 98 2.59 2.70 5.41
C GLY A 98 3.25 2.18 6.70
N THR A 99 2.54 1.63 7.70
CA THR A 99 3.12 0.74 8.74
C THR A 99 2.03 0.20 9.67
N ALA A 100 2.14 -1.07 10.11
CA ALA A 100 1.21 -1.67 11.08
C ALA A 100 1.44 -1.17 12.52
N ARG A 101 1.16 0.11 12.76
CA ARG A 101 1.14 0.77 14.07
C ARG A 101 -0.30 1.22 14.35
N SER A 102 -0.95 0.65 15.37
CA SER A 102 -2.33 1.04 15.78
C SER A 102 -2.48 2.57 15.78
N GLY A 103 -3.43 3.08 15.00
CA GLY A 103 -3.22 4.29 14.21
C GLY A 103 -3.25 5.63 14.95
N ARG A 104 -4.11 5.78 15.97
CA ARG A 104 -4.48 7.10 16.57
C ARG A 104 -4.68 8.15 15.47
N SER A 105 -5.67 7.87 14.62
CA SER A 105 -6.39 8.96 13.96
C SER A 105 -6.77 9.99 15.04
N SER A 106 -6.68 11.28 14.71
CA SER A 106 -7.39 12.26 15.52
C SER A 106 -8.87 11.96 15.33
N SER A 107 -9.62 11.78 16.42
CA SER A 107 -11.07 11.54 16.35
C SER A 107 -11.81 12.83 15.96
N ARG A 108 -11.60 13.30 14.72
CA ARG A 108 -12.67 13.92 13.97
C ARG A 108 -13.65 12.80 13.65
N SER A 109 -14.60 12.58 14.55
CA SER A 109 -15.85 11.94 14.22
C SER A 109 -16.55 12.85 13.21
N MET A 110 -16.37 12.57 11.92
CA MET A 110 -17.37 12.99 10.94
C MET A 110 -18.71 12.37 11.39
N PRO A 111 -19.82 13.12 11.37
CA PRO A 111 -21.09 12.60 11.87
C PRO A 111 -21.54 11.38 11.06
N TYR A 112 -22.01 10.33 11.75
CA TYR A 112 -22.60 9.14 11.14
C TYR A 112 -24.02 9.44 10.61
N SER A 113 -24.16 10.40 9.67
CA SER A 113 -25.45 10.79 9.08
C SER A 113 -25.85 9.91 7.89
N ASN A 114 -24.91 9.52 7.03
CA ASN A 114 -25.20 8.95 5.72
C ASN A 114 -24.99 7.42 5.63
N VAL A 115 -25.27 6.69 6.72
CA VAL A 115 -25.50 5.23 6.69
C VAL A 115 -26.92 4.92 7.22
N SER A 116 -27.85 5.84 6.96
CA SER A 116 -29.25 5.77 7.40
C SER A 116 -30.02 4.62 6.74
N GLU A 117 -29.80 4.38 5.44
CA GLU A 117 -30.61 3.45 4.65
C GLU A 117 -30.36 1.96 4.95
N ASN A 118 -29.19 1.59 5.47
CA ASN A 118 -28.90 0.22 5.92
C ASN A 118 -29.19 -0.01 7.42
N ARG A 119 -29.34 1.05 8.24
CA ARG A 119 -29.61 0.92 9.69
C ARG A 119 -30.98 0.31 10.01
N SER A 120 -31.92 0.40 9.08
CA SER A 120 -33.29 -0.14 9.21
C SER A 120 -33.41 -1.64 8.89
N GLN A 121 -32.32 -2.34 8.56
CA GLN A 121 -32.34 -3.77 8.17
C GLN A 121 -31.70 -4.73 9.19
N VAL A 122 -31.24 -4.25 10.36
CA VAL A 122 -30.68 -5.14 11.40
C VAL A 122 -31.81 -5.86 12.14
N GLY A 123 -32.21 -7.01 11.60
CA GLY A 123 -33.09 -7.97 12.28
C GLY A 123 -32.36 -8.77 13.36
N GLU A 124 -32.99 -9.84 13.85
CA GLU A 124 -32.34 -10.74 14.83
C GLU A 124 -31.07 -11.36 14.23
N LYS A 125 -29.91 -10.96 14.78
CA LYS A 125 -28.58 -11.41 14.35
C LYS A 125 -28.02 -12.60 15.12
N ARG A 126 -28.79 -13.16 16.07
CA ARG A 126 -28.44 -14.36 16.85
C ARG A 126 -28.87 -15.61 16.07
N GLY A 127 -27.98 -16.59 15.94
CA GLY A 127 -28.31 -17.92 15.43
C GLY A 127 -28.84 -18.85 16.53
N GLY A 128 -29.61 -19.86 16.15
CA GLY A 128 -30.21 -20.84 17.04
C GLY A 128 -29.62 -22.26 16.96
N SER A 129 -28.65 -22.52 16.09
CA SER A 129 -28.09 -23.88 15.89
C SER A 129 -26.81 -24.16 16.70
N GLY A 130 -26.56 -25.43 17.03
CA GLY A 130 -25.36 -25.86 17.76
C GLY A 130 -25.46 -25.75 19.28
N ASP A 131 -24.54 -26.41 19.98
CA ASP A 131 -24.61 -26.62 21.43
C ASP A 131 -24.21 -25.37 22.24
N PRO A 132 -24.90 -25.04 23.34
CA PRO A 132 -24.55 -23.90 24.20
C PRO A 132 -23.25 -24.15 24.98
N ILE A 133 -22.43 -23.10 25.14
CA ILE A 133 -21.12 -23.16 25.78
C ILE A 133 -20.85 -21.89 26.60
N ASN A 134 -20.34 -22.03 27.83
CA ASN A 134 -19.99 -20.90 28.68
C ASN A 134 -18.66 -20.27 28.24
N ILE A 135 -18.71 -18.98 27.86
CA ILE A 135 -17.56 -18.22 27.40
C ILE A 135 -17.29 -17.04 28.33
N ILE A 136 -16.02 -16.88 28.70
CA ILE A 136 -15.45 -15.64 29.24
C ILE A 136 -14.81 -14.87 28.07
N ALA A 137 -15.08 -13.58 27.96
CA ALA A 137 -14.41 -12.71 27.00
C ALA A 137 -13.51 -11.69 27.71
N ASN A 138 -12.46 -11.21 27.04
CA ASN A 138 -11.50 -10.26 27.63
C ASN A 138 -12.00 -8.80 27.67
N TYR A 139 -13.19 -8.61 28.23
CA TYR A 139 -13.84 -7.31 28.40
C TYR A 139 -14.24 -7.12 29.86
N ILE A 140 -13.99 -5.92 30.38
CA ILE A 140 -14.49 -5.45 31.67
C ILE A 140 -15.74 -4.63 31.37
N LYS A 141 -16.88 -4.98 31.99
CA LYS A 141 -18.10 -4.15 31.85
C LYS A 141 -17.93 -2.87 32.66
N VAL A 142 -18.40 -1.76 32.11
CA VAL A 142 -18.49 -0.50 32.85
C VAL A 142 -19.92 -0.37 33.39
N LEU A 143 -20.04 -0.24 34.71
CA LEU A 143 -21.32 -0.15 35.41
C LEU A 143 -21.72 1.33 35.48
N THR A 144 -22.55 1.75 34.54
CA THR A 144 -23.04 3.13 34.40
C THR A 144 -24.36 3.31 35.16
N LYS A 145 -24.67 4.54 35.61
CA LYS A 145 -26.04 4.90 36.02
C LYS A 145 -26.91 5.15 34.77
N PRO A 146 -28.26 5.06 34.84
CA PRO A 146 -29.12 5.32 33.68
C PRO A 146 -29.06 6.76 33.14
N GLU A 147 -28.86 7.73 34.03
CA GLU A 147 -28.92 9.18 33.73
C GLU A 147 -27.51 9.79 33.72
N TRP A 148 -26.77 9.59 32.62
CA TRP A 148 -25.45 10.21 32.39
C TRP A 148 -25.49 11.17 31.21
N GLU A 149 -25.61 12.48 31.49
CA GLU A 149 -25.30 13.54 30.52
C GLU A 149 -23.83 13.96 30.64
N LEU A 150 -23.07 13.90 29.56
CA LEU A 150 -21.69 14.42 29.52
C LEU A 150 -21.68 15.84 28.95
N PHE A 151 -21.37 16.82 29.79
CA PHE A 151 -21.25 18.22 29.36
C PHE A 151 -19.88 18.50 28.73
N GLN A 152 -19.89 19.22 27.61
CA GLN A 152 -18.70 19.61 26.85
C GLN A 152 -18.59 21.13 26.79
N TYR A 153 -17.41 21.65 27.11
CA TYR A 153 -17.11 23.09 27.12
C TYR A 153 -15.83 23.40 26.33
N HIS A 154 -15.82 24.47 25.55
CA HIS A 154 -14.64 24.97 24.85
C HIS A 154 -13.90 26.01 25.70
N THR A 155 -12.57 25.97 25.70
CA THR A 155 -11.71 26.88 26.47
C THR A 155 -10.90 27.81 25.56
N GLU A 156 -11.16 29.10 25.63
CA GLU A 156 -10.41 30.16 24.96
C GLU A 156 -9.43 30.79 25.97
N PHE A 157 -8.22 31.12 25.54
CA PHE A 157 -7.17 31.75 26.36
C PHE A 157 -6.73 33.06 25.69
N THR A 158 -6.67 34.16 26.45
CA THR A 158 -6.20 35.47 25.98
C THR A 158 -5.16 36.02 26.94
N PRO A 159 -3.88 36.23 26.53
CA PRO A 159 -3.30 35.88 25.23
C PRO A 159 -3.31 34.36 24.97
N ASP A 160 -3.19 33.94 23.71
CA ASP A 160 -3.19 32.52 23.37
C ASP A 160 -1.88 31.82 23.78
N ILE A 161 -2.01 30.59 24.28
CA ILE A 161 -0.95 29.78 24.88
C ILE A 161 -0.80 28.50 24.06
N GLU A 162 0.18 28.43 23.14
CA GLU A 162 0.45 27.19 22.38
C GLU A 162 0.72 25.97 23.28
N ASN A 163 1.33 26.21 24.46
CA ASN A 163 1.75 25.16 25.37
C ASN A 163 0.56 24.55 26.12
N ARG A 164 0.04 23.42 25.59
CA ARG A 164 -0.99 22.60 26.24
C ARG A 164 -0.69 22.19 27.68
N ARG A 165 0.58 22.18 28.14
CA ARG A 165 0.90 21.95 29.56
C ARG A 165 0.47 23.14 30.40
N PHE A 166 0.86 24.36 30.04
CA PHE A 166 0.48 25.58 30.77
C PHE A 166 -1.04 25.80 30.75
N ARG A 167 -1.72 25.56 29.61
CA ARG A 167 -3.20 25.56 29.56
C ARG A 167 -3.82 24.62 30.61
N ARG A 168 -3.28 23.41 30.77
CA ARG A 168 -3.72 22.43 31.79
C ARG A 168 -3.40 22.88 33.21
N GLU A 169 -2.23 23.46 33.41
CA GLU A 169 -1.76 23.98 34.69
C GLU A 169 -2.70 25.08 35.20
N ILE A 170 -3.05 26.03 34.34
CA ILE A 170 -4.04 27.10 34.57
C ILE A 170 -5.42 26.54 34.96
N ILE A 171 -6.00 25.62 34.18
CA ILE A 171 -7.31 25.02 34.55
C ILE A 171 -7.20 24.26 35.89
N SER A 172 -6.08 23.57 36.15
CA SER A 172 -5.88 22.79 37.38
C SER A 172 -5.67 23.62 38.65
N GLN A 173 -5.37 24.91 38.53
CA GLN A 173 -5.35 25.86 39.66
C GLN A 173 -6.77 26.22 40.12
N HIS A 174 -7.75 26.22 39.21
CA HIS A 174 -9.12 26.67 39.44
C HIS A 174 -10.04 25.53 39.88
N ARG A 175 -9.57 24.69 40.82
CA ARG A 175 -10.30 23.49 41.31
C ARG A 175 -11.67 23.78 41.95
N THR A 176 -11.92 25.02 42.35
CA THR A 176 -13.20 25.49 42.88
C THR A 176 -14.28 25.63 41.80
N LEU A 177 -13.89 25.96 40.57
CA LEU A 177 -14.78 26.06 39.40
C LEU A 177 -14.76 24.77 38.57
N PHE A 178 -13.59 24.16 38.42
CA PHE A 178 -13.36 22.99 37.58
C PHE A 178 -13.00 21.77 38.43
N LYS A 179 -13.92 21.41 39.32
CA LYS A 179 -13.85 20.17 40.09
C LYS A 179 -14.00 18.97 39.14
N ASP A 180 -13.16 17.95 39.33
CA ASP A 180 -13.26 16.63 38.71
C ASP A 180 -13.38 16.59 37.16
N VAL A 181 -12.84 17.61 36.47
CA VAL A 181 -12.89 17.73 34.99
C VAL A 181 -11.79 16.98 34.24
N ALA A 182 -12.06 16.63 32.98
CA ALA A 182 -11.08 16.14 32.01
C ALA A 182 -10.78 17.21 30.97
N PHE A 183 -9.50 17.56 30.79
CA PHE A 183 -9.09 18.63 29.88
C PHE A 183 -8.05 18.18 28.84
N ASP A 184 -8.40 18.27 27.56
CA ASP A 184 -7.51 17.88 26.44
C ASP A 184 -6.48 18.97 26.05
N GLY A 185 -6.63 20.18 26.59
CA GLY A 185 -5.89 21.39 26.24
C GLY A 185 -6.69 22.41 25.41
N THR A 186 -7.95 22.12 25.07
CA THR A 186 -8.85 22.98 24.26
C THR A 186 -10.34 22.75 24.59
N THR A 187 -10.66 21.57 25.14
CA THR A 187 -12.02 21.16 25.51
C THR A 187 -12.03 20.56 26.91
N ILE A 188 -12.96 21.02 27.75
CA ILE A 188 -13.30 20.46 29.07
C ILE A 188 -14.48 19.51 28.91
N TYR A 189 -14.42 18.37 29.60
CA TYR A 189 -15.51 17.39 29.73
C TYR A 189 -15.76 17.13 31.21
N THR A 190 -17.04 17.11 31.63
CA THR A 190 -17.48 16.81 33.01
C THR A 190 -18.94 16.36 33.04
N PHE A 191 -19.33 15.65 34.10
CA PHE A 191 -20.72 15.30 34.38
C PHE A 191 -21.49 16.39 35.14
N ASP A 192 -20.80 17.39 35.69
CA ASP A 192 -21.42 18.53 36.37
C ASP A 192 -21.79 19.65 35.36
N ASP A 193 -22.96 20.27 35.51
CA ASP A 193 -23.35 21.43 34.70
C ASP A 193 -22.71 22.71 35.27
N LEU A 194 -21.70 23.24 34.57
CA LEU A 194 -20.94 24.43 34.94
C LEU A 194 -21.64 25.74 34.51
N GLY A 195 -22.87 25.68 33.98
CA GLY A 195 -23.56 26.81 33.37
C GLY A 195 -23.06 27.11 31.96
N ASP A 196 -23.67 28.09 31.28
CA ASP A 196 -23.44 28.27 29.84
C ASP A 196 -22.10 28.97 29.49
N SER A 197 -21.56 29.77 30.42
CA SER A 197 -20.22 30.35 30.29
C SER A 197 -19.60 30.66 31.66
N GLN A 198 -18.29 30.41 31.78
CA GLN A 198 -17.44 30.87 32.88
C GLN A 198 -16.31 31.75 32.30
N ASP A 199 -15.94 32.82 33.00
CA ASP A 199 -14.92 33.79 32.54
C ASP A 199 -14.11 34.25 33.75
N PHE A 200 -12.79 34.03 33.72
CA PHE A 200 -11.92 34.31 34.86
C PHE A 200 -10.52 34.72 34.40
N ALA A 201 -9.87 35.56 35.19
CA ALA A 201 -8.48 35.98 35.00
C ALA A 201 -7.56 35.18 35.91
N CYS A 202 -6.34 34.87 35.44
CA CYS A 202 -5.37 34.08 36.18
C CYS A 202 -3.93 34.43 35.82
N ARG A 203 -2.97 34.13 36.70
CA ARG A 203 -1.55 34.45 36.47
C ARG A 203 -0.67 33.20 36.59
N HIS A 204 0.03 32.87 35.51
CA HIS A 204 0.92 31.71 35.45
C HIS A 204 2.37 32.13 35.82
N PRO A 205 3.09 31.41 36.71
CA PRO A 205 4.42 31.85 37.19
C PRO A 205 5.48 32.08 36.09
N SER A 206 5.32 31.46 34.93
CA SER A 206 6.23 31.60 33.78
C SER A 206 5.79 32.64 32.73
N MET A 207 4.76 33.45 32.99
CA MET A 207 4.33 34.55 32.11
C MET A 207 4.15 35.85 32.91
N PRO A 208 4.57 37.02 32.39
CA PRO A 208 4.46 38.27 33.13
C PRO A 208 3.00 38.75 33.22
N ASP A 209 2.25 38.56 32.14
CA ASP A 209 0.91 39.09 31.94
C ASP A 209 -0.19 38.18 32.54
N GLU A 210 -1.35 38.78 32.77
CA GLU A 210 -2.55 38.09 33.22
C GLU A 210 -3.28 37.44 32.04
N VAL A 211 -3.73 36.20 32.23
CA VAL A 211 -4.41 35.38 31.22
C VAL A 211 -5.89 35.32 31.55
N ARG A 212 -6.73 35.85 30.66
CA ARG A 212 -8.18 35.65 30.71
C ARG A 212 -8.52 34.31 30.06
N VAL A 213 -9.35 33.53 30.73
CA VAL A 213 -9.81 32.22 30.28
C VAL A 213 -11.33 32.24 30.20
N VAL A 214 -11.86 31.98 29.01
CA VAL A 214 -13.31 31.91 28.76
C VAL A 214 -13.66 30.47 28.46
N VAL A 215 -14.60 29.90 29.22
CA VAL A 215 -15.04 28.51 29.12
C VAL A 215 -16.52 28.50 28.78
N ARG A 216 -16.87 28.15 27.54
CA ARG A 216 -18.25 28.21 27.02
C ARG A 216 -18.81 26.82 26.78
N LYS A 217 -20.08 26.59 27.13
CA LYS A 217 -20.78 25.33 26.90
C LYS A 217 -21.03 25.11 25.41
N VAL A 218 -20.77 23.90 24.93
CA VAL A 218 -20.83 23.53 23.49
C VAL A 218 -21.95 22.52 23.23
N ALA A 219 -22.03 21.47 24.06
CA ALA A 219 -22.96 20.37 23.85
C ALA A 219 -23.25 19.61 25.15
N ARG A 220 -24.46 19.05 25.22
CA ARG A 220 -24.79 17.90 26.07
C ARG A 220 -24.59 16.64 25.23
N ASN A 221 -23.84 15.68 25.72
CA ASN A 221 -23.50 14.45 25.00
C ASN A 221 -24.06 13.23 25.74
N SER A 222 -24.73 12.33 25.02
CA SER A 222 -25.15 11.04 25.59
C SER A 222 -23.98 10.07 25.76
N PRO A 223 -24.12 8.98 26.54
CA PRO A 223 -23.08 7.97 26.71
C PRO A 223 -22.68 7.27 25.39
N ASN A 224 -23.58 7.28 24.41
CA ASN A 224 -23.36 6.69 23.08
C ASN A 224 -22.59 7.63 22.12
N SER A 225 -22.20 8.83 22.58
CA SER A 225 -21.51 9.81 21.75
C SER A 225 -20.03 9.46 21.49
N PRO A 226 -19.48 9.81 20.31
CA PRO A 226 -18.03 9.72 20.06
C PRO A 226 -17.17 10.53 21.04
N VAL A 227 -17.75 11.58 21.63
CA VAL A 227 -17.13 12.42 22.66
C VAL A 227 -16.94 11.64 23.96
N PHE A 228 -17.98 10.91 24.40
CA PHE A 228 -17.91 10.03 25.56
C PHE A 228 -16.84 8.95 25.40
N PHE A 229 -16.74 8.30 24.23
CA PHE A 229 -15.65 7.35 23.96
C PHE A 229 -14.26 8.00 24.05
N HIS A 230 -14.10 9.26 23.64
CA HIS A 230 -12.82 9.97 23.79
C HIS A 230 -12.46 10.15 25.27
N MET A 231 -13.42 10.60 26.09
CA MET A 231 -13.28 10.77 27.54
C MET A 231 -12.94 9.44 28.24
N ALA A 232 -13.70 8.38 27.99
CA ALA A 232 -13.44 7.06 28.61
C ALA A 232 -12.05 6.52 28.23
N ASN A 233 -11.60 6.74 26.98
CA ASN A 233 -10.24 6.43 26.55
C ASN A 233 -9.16 7.38 27.12
N LEU A 234 -9.50 8.50 27.77
CA LEU A 234 -8.58 9.30 28.59
C LEU A 234 -8.51 8.77 30.03
N ILE A 235 -9.67 8.46 30.63
CA ILE A 235 -9.77 7.91 31.99
C ILE A 235 -8.98 6.59 32.09
N VAL A 236 -9.21 5.64 31.18
CA VAL A 236 -8.47 4.36 31.16
C VAL A 236 -6.96 4.55 31.02
N ARG A 237 -6.49 5.59 30.32
CA ARG A 237 -5.05 5.91 30.26
C ARG A 237 -4.51 6.40 31.60
N LYS A 238 -5.27 7.24 32.30
CA LYS A 238 -4.90 7.73 33.64
C LYS A 238 -4.86 6.59 34.65
N LEU A 239 -5.79 5.63 34.61
CA LEU A 239 -5.76 4.42 35.45
C LEU A 239 -4.50 3.56 35.18
N LEU A 240 -4.09 3.42 33.92
CA LEU A 240 -2.83 2.73 33.58
C LEU A 240 -1.58 3.48 34.09
N GLU A 241 -1.60 4.81 34.06
CA GLU A 241 -0.51 5.66 34.58
C GLU A 241 -0.43 5.62 36.13
N LEU A 242 -1.58 5.60 36.82
CA LEU A 242 -1.67 5.42 38.27
C LEU A 242 -1.25 4.01 38.72
N ASN A 243 -1.54 2.98 37.92
CA ASN A 243 -1.05 1.61 38.13
C ASN A 243 0.41 1.41 37.63
N GLY A 244 1.25 2.45 37.74
CA GLY A 244 2.70 2.44 37.49
C GLY A 244 3.15 2.26 36.04
N MET A 245 2.23 2.14 35.07
CA MET A 245 2.59 1.77 33.69
C MET A 245 3.03 2.97 32.86
N LYS A 246 4.09 2.78 32.06
CA LYS A 246 4.70 3.84 31.25
C LYS A 246 4.30 3.69 29.77
N LEU A 247 3.91 4.79 29.14
CA LEU A 247 3.46 4.84 27.75
C LEU A 247 4.62 4.67 26.77
N ILE A 248 4.66 3.55 26.03
CA ILE A 248 5.59 3.39 24.88
C ILE A 248 4.78 3.52 23.58
N GLY A 249 4.84 4.71 22.98
CA GLY A 249 4.24 5.05 21.70
C GLY A 249 2.72 5.20 21.71
N ARG A 250 1.98 4.12 22.03
CA ARG A 250 0.50 4.09 22.09
C ARG A 250 -0.08 3.20 23.20
N ASN A 251 0.71 2.26 23.73
CA ASN A 251 0.25 1.27 24.72
C ASN A 251 1.09 1.42 25.99
N TYR A 252 0.58 0.88 27.10
CA TYR A 252 1.17 1.02 28.42
C TYR A 252 1.88 -0.27 28.83
N TYR A 253 3.07 -0.13 29.42
CA TYR A 253 3.94 -1.25 29.78
C TYR A 253 4.50 -1.08 31.19
N GLN A 254 4.62 -2.20 31.91
CA GLN A 254 5.22 -2.27 33.24
C GLN A 254 6.74 -2.39 33.08
N PHE A 255 7.49 -1.38 33.54
CA PHE A 255 8.95 -1.37 33.42
C PHE A 255 9.63 -2.23 34.48
N ASP A 256 8.98 -2.37 35.62
CA ASP A 256 9.53 -2.99 36.83
C ASP A 256 9.35 -4.52 36.79
N ARG A 257 8.42 -5.00 35.96
CA ARG A 257 8.22 -6.42 35.60
C ARG A 257 8.89 -6.80 34.25
N LYS A 258 10.00 -6.14 33.89
CA LYS A 258 10.77 -6.46 32.66
C LYS A 258 11.36 -7.88 32.71
N VAL A 259 11.51 -8.51 31.55
CA VAL A 259 12.23 -9.78 31.37
C VAL A 259 13.41 -9.53 30.44
N ASP A 260 14.63 -9.79 30.92
CA ASP A 260 15.85 -9.64 30.13
C ASP A 260 16.24 -10.96 29.46
N LEU A 261 16.55 -10.89 28.16
CA LEU A 261 17.00 -11.99 27.31
C LEU A 261 18.45 -11.71 26.87
N ASP A 262 19.38 -11.79 27.83
CA ASP A 262 20.77 -11.34 27.65
C ASP A 262 21.49 -12.03 26.50
N ARG A 263 21.22 -13.32 26.27
CA ARG A 263 21.76 -14.11 25.14
C ARG A 263 21.56 -13.45 23.76
N TYR A 264 20.53 -12.61 23.61
CA TYR A 264 20.17 -11.95 22.35
C TYR A 264 20.20 -10.42 22.46
N ASN A 265 20.72 -9.86 23.57
CA ASN A 265 20.67 -8.43 23.89
C ASN A 265 19.26 -7.82 23.83
N LEU A 266 18.22 -8.53 24.28
CA LEU A 266 16.84 -8.04 24.23
C LEU A 266 16.23 -7.88 25.62
N THR A 267 15.29 -6.94 25.76
CA THR A 267 14.42 -6.80 26.93
C THR A 267 12.96 -6.82 26.49
N LEU A 268 12.16 -7.63 27.18
CA LEU A 268 10.72 -7.76 27.06
C LEU A 268 10.03 -6.96 28.17
N PHE A 269 9.18 -6.02 27.78
CA PHE A 269 8.32 -5.29 28.70
C PHE A 269 6.88 -5.79 28.56
N PRO A 270 6.28 -6.41 29.59
CA PRO A 270 4.85 -6.76 29.59
C PRO A 270 3.99 -5.50 29.72
N GLY A 271 2.74 -5.59 29.30
CA GLY A 271 1.80 -4.47 29.31
C GLY A 271 0.45 -4.85 28.76
N PHE A 272 -0.41 -3.86 28.53
CA PHE A 272 -1.80 -4.08 28.15
C PHE A 272 -2.22 -3.24 26.94
N LEU A 273 -3.05 -3.83 26.08
CA LEU A 273 -3.82 -3.17 25.04
C LEU A 273 -5.22 -2.92 25.59
N THR A 274 -5.62 -1.66 25.75
CA THR A 274 -6.96 -1.27 26.19
C THR A 274 -7.73 -0.56 25.08
N ASN A 275 -9.01 -0.86 24.90
CA ASN A 275 -9.91 -0.12 24.01
C ASN A 275 -11.32 -0.03 24.60
N VAL A 276 -11.87 1.17 24.75
CA VAL A 276 -13.24 1.38 25.23
C VAL A 276 -14.20 1.61 24.05
N ASN A 277 -15.33 0.91 24.04
CA ASN A 277 -16.44 1.09 23.09
C ASN A 277 -17.75 0.57 23.71
N ILE A 278 -18.89 0.79 23.05
CA ILE A 278 -20.16 0.10 23.38
C ILE A 278 -20.30 -1.20 22.57
N TYR A 279 -20.87 -2.22 23.21
CA TYR A 279 -21.19 -3.53 22.66
C TYR A 279 -22.54 -3.98 23.23
N GLU A 280 -23.48 -4.38 22.37
CA GLU A 280 -24.88 -4.67 22.73
C GLU A 280 -25.47 -3.73 23.81
N GLY A 281 -25.41 -2.42 23.57
CA GLY A 281 -25.91 -1.38 24.47
C GLY A 281 -25.11 -1.15 25.77
N SER A 282 -24.15 -2.01 26.11
CA SER A 282 -23.28 -1.89 27.28
C SER A 282 -21.93 -1.26 26.95
N LEU A 283 -21.48 -0.31 27.77
CA LEU A 283 -20.12 0.24 27.71
C LEU A 283 -19.12 -0.80 28.26
N MET A 284 -18.07 -1.12 27.50
CA MET A 284 -17.06 -2.09 27.92
C MET A 284 -15.63 -1.67 27.56
N ILE A 285 -14.68 -2.10 28.39
CA ILE A 285 -13.24 -1.95 28.16
C ILE A 285 -12.69 -3.31 27.71
N ASN A 286 -12.32 -3.44 26.45
CA ASN A 286 -11.56 -4.61 25.98
C ASN A 286 -10.10 -4.51 26.43
N VAL A 287 -9.54 -5.59 26.99
CA VAL A 287 -8.16 -5.65 27.52
C VAL A 287 -7.45 -6.92 27.02
N ASP A 288 -6.30 -6.78 26.35
CA ASP A 288 -5.45 -7.93 25.97
C ASP A 288 -3.98 -7.70 26.34
N LEU A 289 -3.21 -8.78 26.52
CA LEU A 289 -1.80 -8.71 26.87
C LEU A 289 -0.95 -8.18 25.70
N SER A 290 -0.09 -7.21 26.00
CA SER A 290 0.91 -6.66 25.10
C SER A 290 2.31 -6.99 25.59
N HIS A 291 3.24 -7.21 24.65
CA HIS A 291 4.67 -7.35 24.95
C HIS A 291 5.46 -6.43 24.04
N LYS A 292 6.32 -5.58 24.62
CA LYS A 292 7.22 -4.70 23.88
C LYS A 292 8.64 -5.25 23.95
N VAL A 293 9.14 -5.72 22.81
CA VAL A 293 10.54 -6.05 22.60
C VAL A 293 11.33 -4.76 22.31
N LEU A 294 12.41 -4.55 23.06
CA LEU A 294 13.43 -3.53 22.83
C LEU A 294 14.82 -4.19 22.81
N ASN A 295 15.71 -3.71 21.94
CA ASN A 295 17.11 -4.13 21.92
C ASN A 295 17.92 -3.31 22.93
N LYS A 296 18.81 -3.97 23.68
CA LYS A 296 19.79 -3.35 24.58
C LYS A 296 20.91 -2.67 23.77
N THR A 297 21.28 -3.24 22.63
CA THR A 297 22.27 -2.69 21.71
C THR A 297 21.79 -1.33 21.17
N THR A 298 22.60 -0.30 21.41
CA THR A 298 22.38 1.06 20.89
C THR A 298 22.74 1.12 19.41
N VAL A 299 22.26 2.13 18.69
CA VAL A 299 22.66 2.32 17.28
C VAL A 299 24.15 2.65 17.19
N HIS A 300 24.73 3.32 18.19
CA HIS A 300 26.18 3.53 18.28
C HIS A 300 26.93 2.20 18.35
N GLN A 301 26.52 1.29 19.24
CA GLN A 301 27.16 -0.01 19.38
C GLN A 301 26.99 -0.87 18.12
N ARG A 302 25.83 -0.82 17.46
CA ARG A 302 25.61 -1.49 16.17
C ARG A 302 26.45 -0.89 15.03
N LEU A 303 26.74 0.41 15.07
CA LEU A 303 27.69 1.04 14.15
C LEU A 303 29.12 0.54 14.42
N GLN A 304 29.55 0.45 15.69
CA GLN A 304 30.85 -0.11 16.06
C GLN A 304 31.01 -1.55 15.58
N ASP A 305 29.98 -2.40 15.74
CA ASP A 305 29.98 -3.78 15.20
C ASP A 305 30.31 -3.78 13.70
N ILE A 306 29.57 -2.99 12.90
CA ILE A 306 29.69 -2.97 11.43
C ILE A 306 31.05 -2.43 11.01
N PHE A 307 31.56 -1.38 11.68
CA PHE A 307 32.88 -0.82 11.37
C PHE A 307 34.03 -1.74 11.82
N SER A 308 33.83 -2.61 12.81
CA SER A 308 34.82 -3.64 13.18
C SER A 308 34.91 -4.79 12.17
N GLN A 309 33.85 -5.01 11.38
CA GLN A 309 33.73 -6.11 10.42
C GLN A 309 34.31 -5.79 9.03
N TYR A 310 34.60 -4.52 8.72
CA TYR A 310 35.07 -4.10 7.40
C TYR A 310 36.21 -3.08 7.48
N GLN A 311 37.33 -3.38 6.81
CA GLN A 311 38.48 -2.47 6.74
C GLN A 311 38.22 -1.22 5.88
N ASP A 312 37.32 -1.30 4.89
CA ASP A 312 36.89 -0.13 4.10
C ASP A 312 35.76 0.62 4.83
N ILE A 313 36.10 1.79 5.37
CA ILE A 313 35.19 2.75 6.02
C ILE A 313 33.98 3.07 5.12
N LYS A 314 34.18 3.20 3.81
CA LYS A 314 33.10 3.53 2.89
C LYS A 314 32.14 2.35 2.71
N TYR A 315 32.67 1.12 2.62
CA TYR A 315 31.85 -0.09 2.59
C TYR A 315 31.10 -0.30 3.91
N ALA A 316 31.71 0.02 5.05
CA ALA A 316 31.06 0.02 6.36
C ALA A 316 29.91 1.03 6.43
N GLN A 317 30.13 2.28 5.97
CA GLN A 317 29.08 3.32 5.87
C GLN A 317 27.93 2.89 4.95
N ASP A 318 28.24 2.33 3.78
CA ASP A 318 27.25 1.81 2.82
C ASP A 318 26.41 0.68 3.43
N THR A 319 27.04 -0.21 4.20
CA THR A 319 26.39 -1.36 4.86
C THR A 319 25.53 -0.91 6.04
N ALA A 320 26.06 -0.04 6.90
CA ALA A 320 25.31 0.58 8.00
C ALA A 320 24.09 1.37 7.48
N THR A 321 24.25 2.09 6.36
CA THR A 321 23.14 2.80 5.70
C THR A 321 22.08 1.82 5.20
N LYS A 322 22.46 0.70 4.57
CA LYS A 322 21.54 -0.36 4.09
C LYS A 322 20.82 -1.08 5.23
N GLU A 323 21.47 -1.28 6.38
CA GLU A 323 20.86 -1.97 7.53
C GLU A 323 19.96 -1.03 8.35
N LEU A 324 20.43 0.16 8.69
CA LEU A 324 19.79 1.04 9.67
C LEU A 324 18.76 2.01 9.07
N VAL A 325 18.94 2.49 7.84
CA VAL A 325 17.99 3.44 7.24
C VAL A 325 16.68 2.75 6.93
N GLY A 326 15.59 3.31 7.44
CA GLY A 326 14.26 2.68 7.43
C GLY A 326 13.85 2.09 8.77
N GLN A 327 14.81 1.74 9.64
CA GLN A 327 14.52 1.19 10.96
C GLN A 327 13.88 2.23 11.91
N ILE A 328 13.28 1.72 12.98
CA ILE A 328 12.62 2.51 14.02
C ILE A 328 13.42 2.36 15.31
N VAL A 329 13.86 3.48 15.86
CA VAL A 329 14.63 3.57 17.11
C VAL A 329 13.75 4.08 18.25
N LEU A 330 14.12 3.76 19.50
CA LEU A 330 13.59 4.34 20.72
C LEU A 330 14.67 5.19 21.37
N THR A 331 14.35 6.44 21.70
CA THR A 331 15.25 7.30 22.47
C THR A 331 15.08 7.02 23.97
N THR A 332 16.16 6.59 24.63
CA THR A 332 16.15 6.08 26.01
C THR A 332 15.60 7.09 27.02
N TYR A 333 16.01 8.35 26.88
CA TYR A 333 15.72 9.48 27.76
C TYR A 333 14.27 9.99 27.74
N ASN A 334 13.42 9.54 26.81
CA ASN A 334 12.02 10.01 26.74
C ASN A 334 11.01 8.99 26.17
N SER A 335 11.44 7.75 25.89
CA SER A 335 10.62 6.67 25.31
C SER A 335 9.86 7.03 24.01
N ARG A 336 10.32 8.06 23.28
CA ARG A 336 9.78 8.38 21.94
C ARG A 336 10.40 7.47 20.89
N THR A 337 9.64 7.16 19.85
CA THR A 337 10.16 6.39 18.71
C THR A 337 10.30 7.27 17.48
N TYR A 338 11.48 7.23 16.87
CA TYR A 338 11.80 7.92 15.63
C TYR A 338 12.06 6.89 14.53
N LYS A 339 12.05 7.33 13.26
CA LYS A 339 12.42 6.50 12.12
C LYS A 339 13.71 7.07 11.54
N ILE A 340 14.73 6.24 11.38
CA ILE A 340 15.92 6.65 10.64
C ILE A 340 15.49 6.82 9.18
N ASP A 341 15.57 8.04 8.66
CA ASP A 341 15.43 8.35 7.25
C ASP A 341 16.78 8.49 6.54
N GLU A 342 17.84 8.79 7.29
CA GLU A 342 19.22 8.98 6.81
C GLU A 342 20.20 8.97 8.00
N ILE A 343 21.49 8.75 7.73
CA ILE A 343 22.59 8.93 8.71
C ILE A 343 23.45 10.08 8.19
N ALA A 344 23.64 11.11 9.01
CA ALA A 344 24.47 12.26 8.71
C ALA A 344 25.89 12.01 9.24
N TRP A 345 26.76 11.53 8.35
CA TRP A 345 28.15 11.16 8.66
C TRP A 345 29.07 12.37 8.83
N GLU A 346 28.62 13.55 8.37
CA GLU A 346 29.29 14.84 8.45
C GLU A 346 28.86 15.69 9.67
N TYR A 347 28.00 15.13 10.53
CA TYR A 347 27.53 15.75 11.77
C TYR A 347 28.02 14.98 13.00
N SER A 348 28.24 15.67 14.13
CA SER A 348 28.65 15.05 15.40
C SER A 348 28.07 15.75 16.63
N PRO A 349 28.05 15.11 17.83
CA PRO A 349 27.54 15.70 19.07
C PRO A 349 28.20 17.02 19.51
N MET A 350 29.36 17.38 18.96
CA MET A 350 30.06 18.63 19.26
C MET A 350 29.45 19.86 18.56
N GLN A 351 28.65 19.65 17.50
CA GLN A 351 28.06 20.74 16.74
C GLN A 351 26.88 21.40 17.48
N THR A 352 26.61 22.66 17.16
CA THR A 352 25.51 23.44 17.73
C THR A 352 24.26 23.42 16.85
N PHE A 353 23.13 23.73 17.47
CA PHE A 353 21.87 24.03 16.80
C PHE A 353 21.12 25.15 17.54
N PRO A 354 20.33 25.98 16.85
CA PRO A 354 19.53 27.01 17.49
C PRO A 354 18.29 26.42 18.19
N MET A 355 18.07 26.85 19.43
CA MET A 355 16.83 26.66 20.17
C MET A 355 15.71 27.60 19.68
N ARG A 356 14.49 27.37 20.18
CA ARG A 356 13.31 28.21 19.84
C ARG A 356 13.42 29.66 20.31
N ASP A 357 14.24 29.92 21.31
CA ASP A 357 14.60 31.25 21.84
C ASP A 357 15.76 31.93 21.08
N GLY A 358 16.36 31.23 20.10
CA GLY A 358 17.50 31.73 19.33
C GLY A 358 18.88 31.47 19.96
N THR A 359 18.96 30.81 21.12
CA THR A 359 20.25 30.42 21.71
C THR A 359 20.87 29.23 20.97
N GLU A 360 22.18 29.28 20.70
CA GLU A 360 22.93 28.17 20.10
C GLU A 360 23.35 27.18 21.18
N TYR A 361 22.88 25.94 21.09
CA TYR A 361 23.19 24.86 22.02
C TYR A 361 23.97 23.75 21.31
N SER A 362 25.07 23.27 21.90
CA SER A 362 25.68 22.01 21.44
C SER A 362 24.80 20.81 21.83
N PHE A 363 24.82 19.72 21.05
CA PHE A 363 24.09 18.51 21.45
C PHE A 363 24.59 17.97 22.80
N LEU A 364 25.90 17.99 23.04
CA LEU A 364 26.51 17.66 24.33
C LEU A 364 25.88 18.44 25.50
N GLN A 365 25.83 19.77 25.39
CA GLN A 365 25.26 20.64 26.42
C GLN A 365 23.74 20.42 26.59
N TYR A 366 23.00 20.33 25.48
CA TYR A 366 21.55 20.11 25.50
C TYR A 366 21.15 18.81 26.23
N TYR A 367 21.82 17.69 25.97
CA TYR A 367 21.51 16.42 26.64
C TYR A 367 21.97 16.41 28.11
N ARG A 368 23.08 17.07 28.43
CA ARG A 368 23.58 17.19 29.81
C ARG A 368 22.68 18.06 30.67
N GLU A 369 22.28 19.25 30.22
CA GLU A 369 21.43 20.15 31.00
C GLU A 369 19.99 19.62 31.13
N LYS A 370 19.40 19.18 30.02
CA LYS A 370 17.95 18.87 29.96
C LYS A 370 17.59 17.46 30.42
N TYR A 371 18.46 16.49 30.19
CA TYR A 371 18.21 15.07 30.48
C TYR A 371 19.23 14.46 31.44
N GLN A 372 20.20 15.25 31.92
CA GLN A 372 21.25 14.82 32.85
C GLN A 372 22.09 13.64 32.30
N LEU A 373 22.25 13.60 30.96
CA LEU A 373 23.01 12.57 30.26
C LEU A 373 24.30 13.14 29.65
N ASN A 374 25.41 12.45 29.92
CA ASN A 374 26.68 12.67 29.23
C ASN A 374 26.78 11.69 28.05
N ILE A 375 27.25 12.18 26.90
CA ILE A 375 27.49 11.36 25.69
C ILE A 375 28.98 11.02 25.65
N ILE A 376 29.32 9.76 25.48
CA ILE A 376 30.69 9.26 25.58
C ILE A 376 31.44 9.45 24.27
N ASP A 377 30.89 9.04 23.12
CA ASP A 377 31.58 9.24 21.83
C ASP A 377 31.23 10.61 21.23
N HIS A 378 32.21 11.50 21.14
CA HIS A 378 32.06 12.82 20.55
C HIS A 378 32.21 12.81 19.01
N THR A 379 32.62 11.68 18.42
CA THR A 379 32.88 11.48 16.98
C THR A 379 31.77 10.73 16.24
N GLN A 380 30.82 10.11 16.95
CA GLN A 380 29.70 9.38 16.35
C GLN A 380 28.88 10.27 15.38
N PRO A 381 28.36 9.71 14.27
CA PRO A 381 27.48 10.43 13.35
C PRO A 381 26.13 10.75 14.00
N LEU A 382 25.29 11.59 13.37
CA LEU A 382 23.92 11.83 13.83
C LEU A 382 22.88 11.09 12.97
N LEU A 383 21.81 10.59 13.61
CA LEU A 383 20.68 9.97 12.92
C LEU A 383 19.64 11.03 12.54
N VAL A 384 19.18 11.03 11.29
CA VAL A 384 18.18 11.97 10.79
C VAL A 384 16.80 11.31 10.74
N SER A 385 15.82 11.87 11.47
CA SER A 385 14.41 11.51 11.38
C SER A 385 13.62 12.70 10.85
N ARG A 386 13.01 12.57 9.66
CA ARG A 386 12.23 13.66 9.04
C ARG A 386 10.85 13.77 9.71
N PRO A 387 10.22 14.97 9.76
CA PRO A 387 8.93 15.13 10.42
C PRO A 387 7.82 14.38 9.71
N SER A 388 6.99 13.66 10.46
CA SER A 388 5.86 12.90 9.91
C SER A 388 4.75 13.83 9.40
N LYS A 389 3.78 13.27 8.66
CA LYS A 389 2.56 14.00 8.24
C LYS A 389 1.85 14.69 9.43
N LYS A 390 1.93 14.13 10.64
CA LYS A 390 1.33 14.72 11.84
C LYS A 390 2.16 15.91 12.35
N ASP A 391 3.48 15.77 12.37
CA ASP A 391 4.37 16.78 12.93
C ASP A 391 4.42 18.03 12.03
N ARG A 392 4.38 17.82 10.70
CA ARG A 392 4.21 18.92 9.71
C ARG A 392 2.89 19.66 9.88
N ARG A 393 1.78 18.94 10.14
CA ARG A 393 0.48 19.53 10.52
C ARG A 393 0.50 20.26 11.87
N ALA A 394 1.55 20.09 12.67
CA ALA A 394 1.81 20.81 13.91
C ALA A 394 3.00 21.80 13.77
N GLY A 395 3.26 22.29 12.55
CA GLY A 395 4.27 23.31 12.26
C GLY A 395 5.73 22.82 12.22
N VAL A 396 6.02 21.54 12.48
CA VAL A 396 7.39 21.02 12.52
C VAL A 396 7.89 20.72 11.10
N THR A 397 8.73 21.60 10.57
CA THR A 397 9.35 21.49 9.24
C THR A 397 10.78 20.94 9.26
N THR A 398 11.54 21.22 10.32
CA THR A 398 12.95 20.81 10.47
C THR A 398 13.10 19.34 10.87
N PRO A 399 14.11 18.61 10.34
CA PRO A 399 14.38 17.23 10.75
C PRO A 399 14.89 17.14 12.18
N PHE A 400 14.55 16.04 12.86
CA PHE A 400 15.13 15.71 14.16
C PHE A 400 16.49 15.05 13.96
N LEU A 401 17.51 15.60 14.62
CA LEU A 401 18.85 15.00 14.73
C LEU A 401 18.96 14.30 16.08
N LEU A 402 19.39 13.04 16.07
CA LEU A 402 19.41 12.14 17.23
C LEU A 402 20.79 11.49 17.37
N ILE A 403 21.23 11.27 18.60
CA ILE A 403 22.52 10.66 18.90
C ILE A 403 22.38 9.11 18.91
N PRO A 404 23.17 8.36 18.11
CA PRO A 404 23.13 6.90 18.05
C PRO A 404 23.28 6.20 19.41
N GLU A 405 24.10 6.74 20.31
CA GLU A 405 24.33 6.22 21.67
C GLU A 405 23.08 6.28 22.55
N LEU A 406 22.22 7.28 22.34
CA LEU A 406 20.97 7.47 23.09
C LEU A 406 19.76 6.81 22.40
N CYS A 407 20.00 6.04 21.33
CA CYS A 407 18.98 5.38 20.52
C CYS A 407 19.13 3.86 20.56
N CYS A 408 18.12 3.15 21.05
CA CYS A 408 18.03 1.69 20.96
C CYS A 408 17.26 1.26 19.70
N VAL A 409 17.70 0.18 19.05
CA VAL A 409 16.94 -0.41 17.92
C VAL A 409 15.64 -1.05 18.44
N THR A 410 14.51 -0.87 17.75
CA THR A 410 13.21 -1.42 18.20
C THR A 410 12.69 -2.57 17.34
N GLY A 411 12.15 -3.58 18.02
CA GLY A 411 11.67 -4.79 17.39
C GLY A 411 12.78 -5.82 17.17
N ILE A 412 12.57 -6.67 16.17
CA ILE A 412 13.35 -7.87 15.90
C ILE A 412 13.86 -7.74 14.46
N SER A 413 15.15 -8.02 14.22
CA SER A 413 15.72 -8.00 12.86
C SER A 413 15.21 -9.19 12.05
N ASP A 414 15.23 -9.11 10.71
CA ASP A 414 14.83 -10.26 9.89
C ASP A 414 15.80 -11.46 10.02
N VAL A 415 17.05 -11.21 10.43
CA VAL A 415 18.00 -12.25 10.83
C VAL A 415 17.50 -12.97 12.08
N MET A 416 17.18 -12.24 13.16
CA MET A 416 16.58 -12.82 14.37
C MET A 416 15.26 -13.54 14.09
N ARG A 417 14.39 -13.00 13.21
CA ARG A 417 13.14 -13.69 12.80
C ARG A 417 13.40 -14.99 12.04
N SER A 418 14.58 -15.17 11.45
CA SER A 418 14.97 -16.38 10.74
C SER A 418 15.59 -17.45 11.66
N ASP A 419 16.09 -17.06 12.84
CA ASP A 419 16.52 -18.00 13.87
C ASP A 419 15.31 -18.61 14.59
N PHE A 420 15.15 -19.92 14.42
CA PHE A 420 14.12 -20.70 15.07
C PHE A 420 14.33 -20.82 16.59
N HIS A 421 15.57 -20.85 17.08
CA HIS A 421 15.85 -20.95 18.50
C HIS A 421 15.44 -19.67 19.23
N PHE A 422 15.90 -18.50 18.75
CA PHE A 422 15.42 -17.21 19.24
C PHE A 422 13.89 -17.09 19.16
N MET A 423 13.27 -17.38 18.01
CA MET A 423 11.82 -17.22 17.86
C MET A 423 11.02 -18.18 18.76
N ARG A 424 11.52 -19.39 19.04
CA ARG A 424 10.90 -20.34 19.98
C ARG A 424 11.04 -19.87 21.43
N GLU A 425 12.18 -19.31 21.80
CA GLU A 425 12.44 -18.75 23.13
C GLU A 425 11.60 -17.48 23.38
N LEU A 426 11.56 -16.55 22.42
CA LEU A 426 10.66 -15.40 22.46
C LEU A 426 9.17 -15.83 22.53
N SER A 427 8.81 -16.93 21.86
CA SER A 427 7.44 -17.45 21.88
C SER A 427 7.01 -17.98 23.24
N SER A 428 7.90 -18.50 24.09
CA SER A 428 7.48 -18.99 25.43
C SER A 428 6.99 -17.85 26.32
N TYR A 429 7.57 -16.66 26.21
CA TYR A 429 7.13 -15.47 26.94
C TYR A 429 5.90 -14.79 26.29
N THR A 430 5.81 -14.80 24.96
CA THR A 430 4.80 -14.00 24.22
C THR A 430 3.55 -14.77 23.81
N HIS A 431 3.63 -16.07 23.54
CA HIS A 431 2.50 -16.96 23.25
C HIS A 431 1.92 -17.57 24.54
N VAL A 432 1.54 -16.71 25.48
CA VAL A 432 0.81 -17.08 26.70
C VAL A 432 -0.42 -17.92 26.33
N ASP A 433 -0.62 -19.04 27.02
CA ASP A 433 -1.74 -19.98 26.87
C ASP A 433 -3.08 -19.39 27.35
N ALA A 434 -4.16 -20.18 27.30
CA ALA A 434 -5.49 -19.74 27.70
C ALA A 434 -5.60 -19.41 29.21
N VAL A 435 -5.09 -20.30 30.07
CA VAL A 435 -5.16 -20.17 31.53
C VAL A 435 -4.32 -18.98 31.98
N ALA A 436 -3.03 -18.99 31.64
CA ALA A 436 -2.11 -17.93 32.06
C ALA A 436 -2.42 -16.56 31.41
N ARG A 437 -3.20 -16.50 30.32
CA ARG A 437 -3.74 -15.22 29.83
C ARG A 437 -4.95 -14.76 30.63
N TYR A 438 -5.91 -15.65 30.89
CA TYR A 438 -7.06 -15.36 31.74
C TYR A 438 -6.61 -14.88 33.13
N ASP A 439 -5.69 -15.60 33.78
CA ASP A 439 -5.18 -15.23 35.11
C ASP A 439 -4.49 -13.86 35.11
N ARG A 440 -3.66 -13.55 34.11
CA ARG A 440 -3.00 -12.23 34.00
C ARG A 440 -3.98 -11.09 33.72
N LEU A 441 -5.07 -11.36 32.99
CA LEU A 441 -6.13 -10.36 32.74
C LEU A 441 -7.02 -10.17 33.97
N ARG A 442 -7.31 -11.24 34.71
CA ARG A 442 -8.06 -11.18 35.97
C ARG A 442 -7.25 -10.48 37.06
N GLN A 443 -5.95 -10.78 37.18
CA GLN A 443 -5.04 -10.05 38.06
C GLN A 443 -4.98 -8.57 37.69
N PHE A 444 -5.04 -8.19 36.41
CA PHE A 444 -5.11 -6.78 36.01
C PHE A 444 -6.41 -6.08 36.48
N VAL A 445 -7.56 -6.78 36.50
CA VAL A 445 -8.79 -6.25 37.11
C VAL A 445 -8.59 -6.06 38.62
N THR A 446 -8.04 -7.05 39.31
CA THR A 446 -7.72 -6.97 40.74
C THR A 446 -6.72 -5.85 41.07
N ASP A 447 -5.65 -5.67 40.26
CA ASP A 447 -4.64 -4.62 40.40
C ASP A 447 -5.26 -3.21 40.26
N LEU A 448 -6.37 -3.05 39.51
CA LEU A 448 -7.13 -1.80 39.40
C LEU A 448 -8.17 -1.62 40.52
N ASP A 449 -8.76 -2.71 40.99
CA ASP A 449 -9.75 -2.71 42.09
C ASP A 449 -9.08 -2.36 43.43
N GLN A 450 -7.91 -2.92 43.69
CA GLN A 450 -7.15 -2.74 44.94
C GLN A 450 -6.33 -1.44 45.02
N ASN A 451 -6.12 -0.74 43.91
CA ASN A 451 -5.32 0.50 43.88
C ASN A 451 -6.20 1.70 44.30
N PRO A 452 -5.91 2.37 45.44
CA PRO A 452 -6.76 3.44 45.96
C PRO A 452 -6.78 4.68 45.05
N ASP A 453 -5.68 5.01 44.37
CA ASP A 453 -5.64 6.14 43.43
C ASP A 453 -6.53 5.87 42.21
N CYS A 454 -6.58 4.61 41.75
CA CYS A 454 -7.48 4.18 40.69
C CYS A 454 -8.95 4.25 41.11
N GLN A 455 -9.28 3.88 42.34
CA GLN A 455 -10.63 4.02 42.90
C GLN A 455 -11.02 5.49 43.13
N GLU A 456 -10.10 6.33 43.61
CA GLU A 456 -10.32 7.77 43.73
C GLU A 456 -10.56 8.39 42.35
N GLU A 457 -9.84 7.98 41.31
CA GLU A 457 -10.09 8.48 39.95
C GLU A 457 -11.41 7.97 39.37
N LEU A 458 -11.74 6.69 39.52
CA LEU A 458 -13.02 6.13 39.09
C LEU A 458 -14.21 6.83 39.75
N SER A 459 -14.11 7.12 41.06
CA SER A 459 -15.19 7.75 41.83
C SER A 459 -15.50 9.19 41.39
N LYS A 460 -14.48 10.00 41.04
CA LYS A 460 -14.66 11.34 40.43
C LYS A 460 -15.55 11.30 39.19
N TRP A 461 -15.33 10.29 38.34
CA TRP A 461 -16.11 10.07 37.12
C TRP A 461 -17.46 9.40 37.37
N ASN A 462 -17.84 9.11 38.62
CA ASN A 462 -18.98 8.26 38.98
C ASN A 462 -18.93 6.85 38.33
N ILE A 463 -17.79 6.44 37.75
CA ILE A 463 -17.64 5.17 37.03
C ILE A 463 -17.35 4.07 38.04
N LYS A 464 -18.10 2.96 37.95
CA LYS A 464 -17.68 1.69 38.54
C LYS A 464 -17.30 0.70 37.44
N LEU A 465 -16.23 -0.06 37.65
CA LEU A 465 -15.87 -1.21 36.81
C LEU A 465 -16.46 -2.50 37.40
N ASP A 466 -16.72 -3.48 36.55
CA ASP A 466 -17.01 -4.85 37.00
C ASP A 466 -15.74 -5.51 37.58
N ASN A 467 -15.92 -6.36 38.60
CA ASN A 467 -14.82 -6.95 39.39
C ASN A 467 -14.29 -8.26 38.76
N ASP A 468 -14.80 -8.68 37.60
CA ASP A 468 -14.31 -9.83 36.83
C ASP A 468 -14.47 -9.58 35.31
N LEU A 469 -13.92 -10.49 34.49
CA LEU A 469 -14.13 -10.48 33.04
C LEU A 469 -15.54 -10.95 32.66
N ILE A 470 -16.12 -10.37 31.61
CA ILE A 470 -17.51 -10.66 31.20
C ILE A 470 -17.71 -12.13 30.80
N LYS A 471 -18.85 -12.69 31.19
CA LYS A 471 -19.21 -14.12 31.01
C LYS A 471 -20.60 -14.21 30.38
N PHE A 472 -20.77 -15.06 29.38
CA PHE A 472 -22.03 -15.26 28.66
C PHE A 472 -22.04 -16.62 27.95
N GLU A 473 -23.23 -17.04 27.51
CA GLU A 473 -23.44 -18.23 26.70
C GLU A 473 -23.15 -17.95 25.21
N ALA A 474 -22.30 -18.74 24.59
CA ALA A 474 -22.09 -18.80 23.14
C ALA A 474 -22.58 -20.16 22.59
N ARG A 475 -22.36 -20.44 21.29
CA ARG A 475 -22.73 -21.72 20.67
C ARG A 475 -21.54 -22.39 19.98
N VAL A 476 -21.56 -23.72 19.84
CA VAL A 476 -20.62 -24.49 19.00
C VAL A 476 -21.41 -25.15 17.87
N VAL A 477 -21.13 -24.78 16.61
CA VAL A 477 -21.79 -25.40 15.45
C VAL A 477 -21.19 -26.77 15.12
N ASP A 478 -22.03 -27.69 14.63
CA ASP A 478 -21.68 -29.08 14.31
C ASP A 478 -20.36 -29.25 13.55
N ALA A 479 -19.61 -30.31 13.89
CA ALA A 479 -18.42 -30.70 13.15
C ALA A 479 -18.76 -31.13 11.71
N GLU A 480 -17.98 -30.65 10.74
CA GLU A 480 -18.28 -30.84 9.32
C GLU A 480 -17.71 -32.15 8.77
N GLU A 481 -18.45 -32.78 7.85
CA GLU A 481 -18.02 -34.02 7.19
C GLU A 481 -17.13 -33.72 5.99
N ILE A 482 -15.90 -34.26 6.02
CA ILE A 482 -14.92 -34.10 4.95
C ILE A 482 -15.19 -35.17 3.88
N LEU A 483 -15.62 -34.72 2.70
CA LEU A 483 -16.03 -35.56 1.59
C LEU A 483 -14.84 -35.90 0.68
N TYR A 484 -14.63 -37.18 0.42
CA TYR A 484 -13.73 -37.72 -0.58
C TYR A 484 -14.53 -38.46 -1.66
N ARG A 485 -13.89 -38.96 -2.72
CA ARG A 485 -14.59 -39.58 -3.88
C ARG A 485 -15.49 -40.77 -3.50
N GLU A 486 -15.02 -41.58 -2.56
CA GLU A 486 -15.60 -42.89 -2.21
C GLU A 486 -15.76 -43.04 -0.68
N ASN A 487 -15.54 -41.97 0.10
CA ASN A 487 -15.37 -42.02 1.55
C ASN A 487 -15.81 -40.70 2.21
N VAL A 488 -16.28 -40.77 3.46
CA VAL A 488 -16.60 -39.62 4.31
C VAL A 488 -15.78 -39.69 5.58
N VAL A 489 -15.23 -38.56 6.03
CA VAL A 489 -14.33 -38.49 7.20
C VAL A 489 -14.82 -37.44 8.20
N ARG A 490 -15.03 -37.86 9.44
CA ARG A 490 -15.29 -36.98 10.59
C ARG A 490 -13.99 -36.72 11.35
N TYR A 491 -13.81 -35.50 11.86
CA TYR A 491 -12.69 -35.12 12.72
C TYR A 491 -13.17 -34.84 14.16
N ASN A 492 -12.25 -34.67 15.11
CA ASN A 492 -12.58 -34.25 16.48
C ASN A 492 -12.12 -32.80 16.71
N TYR A 493 -12.91 -31.99 17.42
CA TYR A 493 -12.57 -30.61 17.81
C TYR A 493 -11.21 -30.49 18.52
N THR A 494 -10.79 -31.53 19.26
CA THR A 494 -9.52 -31.53 20.02
C THR A 494 -8.27 -31.62 19.14
N ASP A 495 -8.33 -32.36 18.01
CA ASP A 495 -7.28 -32.40 16.99
C ASP A 495 -7.90 -32.43 15.59
N VAL A 496 -8.12 -31.24 15.03
CA VAL A 496 -8.67 -31.05 13.68
C VAL A 496 -7.58 -31.26 12.63
N ASP A 497 -7.19 -32.52 12.45
CA ASP A 497 -6.16 -32.95 11.51
C ASP A 497 -6.60 -34.23 10.76
N TRP A 498 -6.87 -34.09 9.46
CA TRP A 498 -7.20 -35.20 8.56
C TRP A 498 -6.04 -35.55 7.61
N SER A 499 -4.78 -35.20 7.97
CA SER A 499 -3.57 -35.54 7.19
C SER A 499 -3.45 -37.02 6.83
N ARG A 500 -3.90 -37.91 7.72
CA ARG A 500 -3.86 -39.37 7.50
C ARG A 500 -4.82 -39.79 6.38
N ASN A 501 -5.96 -39.12 6.26
CA ASN A 501 -6.97 -39.43 5.26
C ASN A 501 -6.57 -38.89 3.89
N CYS A 502 -6.02 -37.67 3.80
CA CYS A 502 -5.43 -37.14 2.56
C CYS A 502 -4.28 -37.99 1.98
N ARG A 503 -3.71 -38.92 2.75
CA ARG A 503 -2.71 -39.88 2.26
C ARG A 503 -3.31 -41.18 1.75
N ASN A 504 -4.33 -41.69 2.45
CA ASN A 504 -4.81 -43.07 2.31
C ASN A 504 -6.19 -43.18 1.65
N VAL A 505 -6.81 -42.06 1.31
CA VAL A 505 -8.17 -41.98 0.72
C VAL A 505 -8.07 -41.30 -0.64
N ARG A 506 -8.83 -41.79 -1.63
CA ARG A 506 -8.87 -41.23 -2.98
C ARG A 506 -9.42 -39.81 -2.98
N HIS A 507 -8.67 -38.88 -3.56
CA HIS A 507 -9.12 -37.49 -3.78
C HIS A 507 -10.40 -37.43 -4.64
N VAL A 508 -11.25 -36.44 -4.39
CA VAL A 508 -12.51 -36.20 -5.14
C VAL A 508 -12.26 -36.18 -6.66
N SER A 509 -11.24 -35.45 -7.09
CA SER A 509 -10.74 -35.45 -8.46
C SER A 509 -9.21 -35.39 -8.46
N ALA A 510 -8.57 -36.53 -8.76
CA ALA A 510 -7.13 -36.61 -8.98
C ALA A 510 -6.81 -36.34 -10.47
N ARG A 511 -5.96 -35.35 -10.76
CA ARG A 511 -5.47 -35.09 -12.12
C ARG A 511 -4.22 -35.95 -12.37
N PRO A 512 -4.15 -36.71 -13.48
CA PRO A 512 -2.94 -37.44 -13.83
C PRO A 512 -1.82 -36.47 -14.18
N LEU A 513 -0.60 -36.79 -13.76
CA LEU A 513 0.62 -36.06 -14.07
C LEU A 513 1.39 -36.87 -15.13
N ARG A 514 1.21 -36.51 -16.41
CA ARG A 514 1.67 -37.31 -17.57
C ARG A 514 2.99 -36.81 -18.13
N GLN A 515 3.08 -35.52 -18.43
CA GLN A 515 4.27 -34.93 -19.05
C GLN A 515 4.78 -33.78 -18.18
N TRP A 516 5.81 -34.05 -17.39
CA TRP A 516 6.32 -33.12 -16.39
C TRP A 516 7.84 -33.14 -16.33
N VAL A 517 8.43 -31.99 -15.95
CA VAL A 517 9.88 -31.76 -15.99
C VAL A 517 10.41 -31.57 -14.57
N VAL A 518 11.50 -32.25 -14.23
CA VAL A 518 12.23 -32.07 -12.96
C VAL A 518 13.59 -31.44 -13.25
N VAL A 519 13.78 -30.20 -12.81
CA VAL A 519 15.01 -29.39 -13.02
C VAL A 519 15.84 -29.35 -11.73
N PHE A 520 17.12 -29.72 -11.80
CA PHE A 520 17.99 -29.83 -10.63
C PHE A 520 19.48 -29.65 -10.99
N PRO A 521 20.31 -29.01 -10.13
CA PRO A 521 21.77 -29.00 -10.29
C PRO A 521 22.39 -30.40 -10.18
N ALA A 522 23.49 -30.66 -10.89
CA ALA A 522 24.14 -31.97 -11.02
C ALA A 522 24.35 -32.71 -9.68
N ARG A 523 24.85 -32.01 -8.66
CA ARG A 523 25.08 -32.55 -7.30
C ARG A 523 23.80 -33.03 -6.58
N GLU A 524 22.63 -32.59 -7.03
CA GLU A 524 21.32 -32.90 -6.43
C GLU A 524 20.67 -34.16 -7.04
N GLY A 525 21.33 -34.87 -7.96
CA GLY A 525 20.73 -35.98 -8.72
C GLY A 525 20.21 -37.16 -7.89
N GLU A 526 20.83 -37.49 -6.75
CA GLU A 526 20.27 -38.48 -5.81
C GLU A 526 19.02 -37.94 -5.10
N VAL A 527 19.07 -36.66 -4.70
CA VAL A 527 17.96 -35.94 -4.04
C VAL A 527 16.74 -35.89 -4.96
N ALA A 528 16.96 -35.68 -6.27
CA ALA A 528 15.93 -35.73 -7.30
C ALA A 528 15.28 -37.12 -7.39
N ARG A 529 16.05 -38.19 -7.58
CA ARG A 529 15.51 -39.57 -7.66
C ARG A 529 14.73 -39.94 -6.40
N ARG A 530 15.30 -39.73 -5.21
CA ARG A 530 14.63 -39.98 -3.92
C ARG A 530 13.30 -39.24 -3.75
N LEU A 531 13.20 -38.02 -4.27
CA LEU A 531 11.96 -37.25 -4.26
C LEU A 531 10.94 -37.83 -5.25
N ILE A 532 11.37 -38.22 -6.45
CA ILE A 532 10.49 -38.80 -7.49
C ILE A 532 9.91 -40.15 -7.01
N ASP A 533 10.74 -41.04 -6.47
CA ASP A 533 10.30 -42.33 -5.89
C ASP A 533 9.21 -42.12 -4.84
N ALA A 534 9.44 -41.18 -3.91
CA ALA A 534 8.53 -40.88 -2.83
C ALA A 534 7.24 -40.17 -3.31
N LEU A 535 7.33 -39.36 -4.37
CA LEU A 535 6.17 -38.72 -5.02
C LEU A 535 5.30 -39.76 -5.71
N HIS A 536 5.88 -40.66 -6.51
CA HIS A 536 5.15 -41.72 -7.19
C HIS A 536 4.41 -42.62 -6.18
N GLN A 537 5.12 -43.08 -5.13
CA GLN A 537 4.51 -43.85 -4.04
C GLN A 537 3.38 -43.09 -3.31
N ALA A 538 3.58 -41.80 -3.02
CA ALA A 538 2.57 -41.01 -2.29
C ALA A 538 1.34 -40.68 -3.15
N CYS A 539 1.52 -40.38 -4.44
CA CYS A 539 0.43 -40.00 -5.33
C CYS A 539 -0.48 -41.19 -5.65
N GLN A 540 0.09 -42.38 -5.83
CA GLN A 540 -0.69 -43.61 -5.96
C GLN A 540 -1.63 -43.85 -4.78
N SER A 541 -1.19 -43.61 -3.54
CA SER A 541 -2.01 -43.89 -2.34
C SER A 541 -3.29 -43.04 -2.21
N PHE A 542 -3.38 -41.91 -2.90
CA PHE A 542 -4.61 -41.10 -3.01
C PHE A 542 -5.21 -41.05 -4.43
N GLY A 543 -4.80 -41.98 -5.31
CA GLY A 543 -5.40 -42.19 -6.63
C GLY A 543 -4.92 -41.25 -7.75
N MET A 544 -3.79 -40.57 -7.58
CA MET A 544 -3.18 -39.72 -8.59
C MET A 544 -2.11 -40.48 -9.38
N HIS A 545 -2.35 -40.69 -10.67
CA HIS A 545 -1.38 -41.29 -11.59
C HIS A 545 -0.21 -40.34 -11.87
N VAL A 546 1.01 -40.86 -11.85
CA VAL A 546 2.27 -40.11 -12.04
C VAL A 546 3.22 -40.90 -12.92
N GLU A 547 3.43 -40.41 -14.14
CA GLU A 547 4.45 -40.93 -15.07
C GLU A 547 5.86 -40.54 -14.63
N PHE A 548 6.88 -41.14 -15.25
CA PHE A 548 8.28 -40.77 -14.99
C PHE A 548 8.61 -39.38 -15.61
N PRO A 549 9.23 -38.45 -14.87
CA PRO A 549 9.51 -37.10 -15.35
C PRO A 549 10.66 -37.02 -16.35
N ILE A 550 10.61 -36.00 -17.22
CA ILE A 550 11.76 -35.54 -18.00
C ILE A 550 12.77 -34.90 -17.03
N LEU A 551 13.94 -35.52 -16.88
CA LEU A 551 15.00 -35.01 -16.01
C LEU A 551 15.85 -33.96 -16.76
N ARG A 552 16.05 -32.79 -16.13
CA ARG A 552 16.94 -31.73 -16.65
C ARG A 552 17.97 -31.34 -15.60
N GLN A 553 19.20 -31.76 -15.86
CA GLN A 553 20.37 -31.50 -15.02
C GLN A 553 21.00 -30.15 -15.39
N LEU A 554 21.33 -29.34 -14.38
CA LEU A 554 22.06 -28.08 -14.54
C LEU A 554 23.51 -28.24 -14.06
N GLU A 555 24.46 -27.58 -14.70
CA GLU A 555 25.87 -27.55 -14.25
C GLU A 555 26.02 -26.84 -12.90
N ASN A 556 25.26 -25.77 -12.69
CA ASN A 556 25.31 -24.91 -11.51
C ASN A 556 23.90 -24.43 -11.12
N ASP A 557 23.81 -23.67 -10.03
CA ASP A 557 22.53 -23.24 -9.44
C ASP A 557 22.22 -21.73 -9.63
N ARG A 558 22.88 -21.05 -10.58
CA ARG A 558 22.52 -19.65 -10.92
C ARG A 558 21.15 -19.59 -11.61
N PRO A 559 20.32 -18.54 -11.38
CA PRO A 559 18.96 -18.45 -11.95
C PRO A 559 18.91 -18.62 -13.47
N GLU A 560 19.92 -18.11 -14.18
CA GLU A 560 19.97 -18.05 -15.65
C GLU A 560 19.95 -19.45 -16.27
N HIS A 561 20.68 -20.41 -15.70
CA HIS A 561 20.73 -21.79 -16.21
C HIS A 561 19.42 -22.56 -15.97
N TYR A 562 18.68 -22.24 -14.90
CA TYR A 562 17.31 -22.78 -14.75
C TYR A 562 16.39 -22.23 -15.85
N LEU A 563 16.54 -20.95 -16.22
CA LEU A 563 15.71 -20.33 -17.26
C LEU A 563 16.05 -20.90 -18.65
N GLN A 564 17.33 -21.04 -18.99
CA GLN A 564 17.79 -21.69 -20.23
C GLN A 564 17.24 -23.11 -20.35
N ALA A 565 17.47 -23.98 -19.34
CA ALA A 565 16.96 -25.35 -19.36
C ALA A 565 15.43 -25.48 -19.38
N LEU A 566 14.68 -24.41 -19.08
CA LEU A 566 13.23 -24.34 -19.22
C LEU A 566 12.77 -23.71 -20.55
N GLN A 567 13.63 -22.97 -21.24
CA GLN A 567 13.41 -22.47 -22.60
C GLN A 567 13.75 -23.55 -23.63
N ASP A 568 14.89 -24.23 -23.47
CA ASP A 568 15.43 -25.21 -24.43
C ASP A 568 14.63 -26.52 -24.47
N PHE A 569 13.94 -26.88 -23.36
CA PHE A 569 13.51 -28.27 -23.14
C PHE A 569 12.15 -28.49 -22.44
N ALA A 570 11.33 -27.46 -22.20
CA ALA A 570 9.97 -27.67 -21.68
C ALA A 570 8.97 -27.84 -22.85
N PRO A 571 8.41 -29.04 -23.10
CA PRO A 571 7.48 -29.24 -24.21
C PRO A 571 6.19 -28.42 -24.01
N GLU A 572 5.55 -28.00 -25.11
CA GLU A 572 4.37 -27.12 -25.07
C GLU A 572 3.20 -27.66 -24.21
N ASN A 573 3.08 -29.00 -24.15
CA ASN A 573 2.09 -29.73 -23.37
C ASN A 573 2.62 -30.19 -22.00
N THR A 574 3.42 -29.38 -21.31
CA THR A 574 3.91 -29.70 -19.96
C THR A 574 2.83 -29.46 -18.90
N ASP A 575 2.48 -30.50 -18.13
CA ASP A 575 1.53 -30.44 -17.01
C ASP A 575 2.06 -29.59 -15.84
N LEU A 576 3.33 -29.83 -15.46
CA LEU A 576 4.00 -29.18 -14.33
C LEU A 576 5.53 -29.17 -14.48
N VAL A 577 6.16 -28.12 -13.96
CA VAL A 577 7.61 -28.03 -13.72
C VAL A 577 7.90 -28.13 -12.22
N LEU A 578 8.81 -29.02 -11.82
CA LEU A 578 9.36 -29.10 -10.46
C LEU A 578 10.84 -28.68 -10.48
N CYS A 579 11.20 -27.66 -9.71
CA CYS A 579 12.60 -27.23 -9.55
C CYS A 579 13.12 -27.58 -8.14
N ILE A 580 14.27 -28.24 -8.08
CA ILE A 580 15.00 -28.52 -6.84
C ILE A 580 16.01 -27.40 -6.62
N LEU A 581 15.84 -26.65 -5.53
CA LEU A 581 16.62 -25.46 -5.21
C LEU A 581 17.51 -25.73 -4.00
N THR A 582 18.80 -25.45 -4.16
CA THR A 582 19.86 -25.72 -3.17
C THR A 582 19.67 -24.95 -1.86
N ASN A 583 19.14 -23.73 -1.95
CA ASN A 583 18.94 -22.79 -0.85
C ASN A 583 17.71 -21.90 -1.11
N SER A 584 17.27 -21.17 -0.09
CA SER A 584 16.07 -20.30 -0.11
C SER A 584 16.34 -18.90 -0.70
N ARG A 585 17.18 -18.81 -1.75
CA ARG A 585 17.49 -17.56 -2.46
C ARG A 585 16.25 -16.99 -3.16
N LYS A 586 15.82 -15.80 -2.73
CA LYS A 586 14.59 -15.16 -3.22
C LYS A 586 14.69 -14.70 -4.67
N ASP A 587 15.86 -14.26 -5.11
CA ASP A 587 16.15 -13.87 -6.50
C ASP A 587 15.92 -15.03 -7.48
N ARG A 588 16.44 -16.22 -7.16
CA ARG A 588 16.20 -17.45 -7.93
C ARG A 588 14.71 -17.82 -7.97
N TYR A 589 14.03 -17.72 -6.83
CA TYR A 589 12.59 -17.99 -6.74
C TYR A 589 11.75 -17.00 -7.57
N ASP A 590 12.05 -15.70 -7.47
CA ASP A 590 11.38 -14.63 -8.21
C ASP A 590 11.57 -14.80 -9.73
N ALA A 591 12.79 -15.12 -10.19
CA ALA A 591 13.10 -15.37 -11.60
C ALA A 591 12.32 -16.56 -12.17
N LEU A 592 12.40 -17.72 -11.50
CA LEU A 592 11.67 -18.92 -11.89
C LEU A 592 10.15 -18.73 -11.90
N LYS A 593 9.60 -18.04 -10.89
CA LYS A 593 8.15 -17.79 -10.83
C LYS A 593 7.68 -16.74 -11.82
N LYS A 594 8.49 -15.76 -12.20
CA LYS A 594 8.18 -14.88 -13.33
C LYS A 594 8.05 -15.68 -14.62
N PHE A 595 9.10 -16.41 -15.00
CA PHE A 595 9.08 -17.18 -16.24
C PHE A 595 7.90 -18.16 -16.30
N LEU A 596 7.67 -18.93 -15.23
CA LEU A 596 6.63 -19.95 -15.19
C LEU A 596 5.21 -19.41 -14.89
N CYS A 597 5.00 -18.10 -14.79
CA CYS A 597 3.67 -17.49 -14.60
C CYS A 597 3.36 -16.35 -15.58
N LEU A 598 4.36 -15.83 -16.29
CA LEU A 598 4.25 -14.76 -17.28
C LEU A 598 4.56 -15.32 -18.68
N ASP A 599 5.80 -15.76 -18.88
CA ASP A 599 6.38 -16.01 -20.20
C ASP A 599 6.02 -17.41 -20.75
N ASN A 600 6.18 -18.46 -19.94
CA ASN A 600 5.77 -19.83 -20.24
C ASN A 600 4.85 -20.36 -19.12
N PRO A 601 3.51 -20.21 -19.25
CA PRO A 601 2.59 -20.30 -18.12
C PRO A 601 2.25 -21.74 -17.71
N ILE A 602 3.21 -22.40 -17.05
CA ILE A 602 3.13 -23.79 -16.57
C ILE A 602 3.05 -23.83 -15.03
N PRO A 603 2.10 -24.56 -14.43
CA PRO A 603 2.04 -24.77 -12.98
C PRO A 603 3.37 -25.30 -12.44
N SER A 604 3.85 -24.72 -11.33
CA SER A 604 5.23 -24.98 -10.89
C SER A 604 5.42 -25.20 -9.39
N GLN A 605 6.24 -26.19 -9.07
CA GLN A 605 6.59 -26.63 -7.72
C GLN A 605 8.06 -26.33 -7.43
N MET A 606 8.33 -25.72 -6.27
CA MET A 606 9.69 -25.47 -5.80
C MET A 606 9.92 -26.34 -4.56
N VAL A 607 11.06 -27.05 -4.51
CA VAL A 607 11.45 -27.91 -3.38
C VAL A 607 12.88 -27.57 -2.98
N LEU A 608 13.17 -27.47 -1.69
CA LEU A 608 14.53 -27.20 -1.22
C LEU A 608 15.30 -28.52 -1.02
N THR A 609 16.58 -28.58 -1.40
CA THR A 609 17.47 -29.72 -1.13
C THR A 609 17.38 -30.18 0.32
N LYS A 610 17.46 -29.24 1.28
CA LYS A 610 17.39 -29.55 2.72
C LYS A 610 16.08 -30.21 3.18
N THR A 611 14.99 -30.06 2.41
CA THR A 611 13.68 -30.69 2.68
C THR A 611 13.63 -32.18 2.27
N VAL A 612 14.61 -32.67 1.51
CA VAL A 612 14.69 -34.07 1.06
C VAL A 612 15.96 -34.76 1.58
N ALA A 613 17.10 -34.08 1.52
CA ALA A 613 18.39 -34.63 1.93
C ALA A 613 18.42 -34.99 3.43
N ALA A 614 17.98 -34.06 4.30
CA ALA A 614 17.97 -34.25 5.75
C ALA A 614 16.83 -35.14 6.28
N THR A 615 15.89 -35.55 5.42
CA THR A 615 14.69 -36.30 5.82
C THR A 615 14.91 -37.80 5.69
N ARG A 616 14.61 -38.54 6.77
CA ARG A 616 14.70 -40.01 6.81
C ARG A 616 13.73 -40.64 5.81
N ARG A 617 14.11 -41.75 5.17
CA ARG A 617 13.34 -42.38 4.05
C ARG A 617 11.87 -42.68 4.40
N ASN A 618 11.58 -43.04 5.65
CA ASN A 618 10.22 -43.26 6.15
C ASN A 618 9.39 -41.97 6.35
N GLN A 619 10.04 -40.85 6.66
CA GLN A 619 9.41 -39.54 6.79
C GLN A 619 9.22 -38.86 5.43
N LEU A 620 10.11 -39.12 4.47
CA LEU A 620 10.11 -38.51 3.14
C LEU A 620 8.80 -38.75 2.37
N VAL A 621 8.15 -39.91 2.54
CA VAL A 621 6.85 -40.18 1.92
C VAL A 621 5.78 -39.21 2.42
N SER A 622 5.78 -38.84 3.71
CA SER A 622 4.84 -37.84 4.25
C SER A 622 5.13 -36.41 3.77
N VAL A 623 6.39 -36.11 3.43
CA VAL A 623 6.78 -34.86 2.74
C VAL A 623 6.23 -34.87 1.31
N ALA A 624 6.47 -35.97 0.58
CA ALA A 624 6.02 -36.17 -0.77
C ALA A 624 4.48 -36.17 -0.89
N THR A 625 3.75 -36.72 0.09
CA THR A 625 2.28 -36.61 0.18
C THR A 625 1.83 -35.14 0.15
N LYS A 626 2.43 -34.26 0.97
CA LYS A 626 2.08 -32.83 0.99
C LYS A 626 2.44 -32.11 -0.32
N ILE A 627 3.51 -32.53 -1.00
CA ILE A 627 3.89 -32.01 -2.32
C ILE A 627 2.91 -32.50 -3.40
N GLY A 628 2.53 -33.78 -3.41
CA GLY A 628 1.58 -34.36 -4.35
C GLY A 628 0.16 -33.79 -4.22
N ILE A 629 -0.32 -33.58 -2.99
CA ILE A 629 -1.55 -32.83 -2.67
C ILE A 629 -1.49 -31.43 -3.31
N GLN A 630 -0.39 -30.70 -3.12
CA GLN A 630 -0.21 -29.37 -3.73
C GLN A 630 -0.10 -29.43 -5.27
N ILE A 631 0.48 -30.49 -5.85
CA ILE A 631 0.51 -30.70 -7.30
C ILE A 631 -0.91 -30.94 -7.83
N ASN A 632 -1.73 -31.79 -7.20
CA ASN A 632 -3.10 -32.03 -7.63
C ASN A 632 -3.92 -30.73 -7.68
N ALA A 633 -3.87 -29.91 -6.62
CA ALA A 633 -4.51 -28.59 -6.60
C ALA A 633 -3.98 -27.64 -7.71
N LYS A 634 -2.67 -27.67 -7.99
CA LYS A 634 -2.04 -26.88 -9.07
C LYS A 634 -2.41 -27.32 -10.48
N LEU A 635 -2.82 -28.57 -10.66
CA LEU A 635 -3.34 -29.10 -11.93
C LEU A 635 -4.84 -28.81 -12.13
N GLY A 636 -5.55 -28.33 -11.11
CA GLY A 636 -7.02 -28.19 -11.13
C GLY A 636 -7.75 -29.49 -10.74
N GLY A 637 -7.15 -30.27 -9.84
CA GLY A 637 -7.78 -31.37 -9.12
C GLY A 637 -8.42 -30.93 -7.80
N GLU A 638 -9.36 -31.72 -7.34
CA GLU A 638 -10.22 -31.46 -6.17
C GLU A 638 -9.85 -32.50 -5.11
N ILE A 639 -9.41 -32.06 -3.93
CA ILE A 639 -8.77 -32.96 -2.97
C ILE A 639 -9.82 -33.58 -2.05
N TRP A 640 -10.53 -32.70 -1.34
CA TRP A 640 -11.72 -33.01 -0.53
C TRP A 640 -12.78 -31.91 -0.74
N GLY A 641 -14.00 -32.18 -0.30
CA GLY A 641 -15.10 -31.21 -0.20
C GLY A 641 -15.75 -31.23 1.18
N VAL A 642 -16.84 -30.47 1.33
CA VAL A 642 -17.76 -30.47 2.49
C VAL A 642 -19.17 -30.34 1.95
N HIS A 643 -20.18 -30.91 2.61
CA HIS A 643 -21.57 -30.81 2.14
C HIS A 643 -22.10 -29.37 2.23
N ILE A 644 -22.45 -28.79 1.08
CA ILE A 644 -23.04 -27.46 0.93
C ILE A 644 -24.34 -27.60 0.12
N PRO A 645 -25.53 -27.31 0.70
CA PRO A 645 -26.81 -27.64 0.06
C PRO A 645 -27.25 -26.67 -1.04
N THR A 646 -26.58 -25.51 -1.20
CA THR A 646 -26.95 -24.50 -2.21
C THR A 646 -26.15 -24.71 -3.49
N LYS A 647 -26.74 -25.36 -4.49
CA LYS A 647 -26.04 -25.74 -5.74
C LYS A 647 -25.65 -24.53 -6.63
N THR A 648 -26.49 -23.49 -6.63
CA THR A 648 -26.40 -22.27 -7.47
C THR A 648 -25.61 -21.13 -6.79
N LEU A 649 -24.73 -21.47 -5.85
CA LEU A 649 -23.93 -20.53 -5.07
C LEU A 649 -22.57 -20.29 -5.73
N MET A 650 -22.16 -19.02 -5.82
CA MET A 650 -20.78 -18.60 -5.97
C MET A 650 -20.27 -17.96 -4.67
N VAL A 651 -19.08 -18.35 -4.23
CA VAL A 651 -18.37 -17.72 -3.11
C VAL A 651 -17.08 -17.09 -3.62
N ILE A 652 -16.85 -15.84 -3.22
CA ILE A 652 -15.73 -15.01 -3.67
C ILE A 652 -14.89 -14.61 -2.46
N GLY A 653 -13.57 -14.59 -2.62
CA GLY A 653 -12.60 -14.08 -1.65
C GLY A 653 -11.79 -12.95 -2.24
N MET A 654 -11.65 -11.87 -1.48
CA MET A 654 -10.92 -10.67 -1.86
C MET A 654 -9.93 -10.27 -0.76
N ASP A 655 -8.69 -9.94 -1.16
CA ASP A 655 -7.62 -9.43 -0.29
C ASP A 655 -6.73 -8.44 -1.06
N SER A 656 -6.04 -7.55 -0.34
CA SER A 656 -5.28 -6.42 -0.89
C SER A 656 -3.87 -6.37 -0.28
N TYR A 657 -2.84 -6.55 -1.12
CA TYR A 657 -1.43 -6.62 -0.69
C TYR A 657 -0.60 -5.46 -1.27
N HIS A 658 0.14 -4.73 -0.44
CA HIS A 658 1.02 -3.65 -0.91
C HIS A 658 2.35 -4.19 -1.46
N ASP A 659 2.74 -3.76 -2.66
CA ASP A 659 3.94 -4.26 -3.36
C ASP A 659 5.22 -3.89 -2.59
N SER A 660 6.08 -4.88 -2.37
CA SER A 660 7.31 -4.72 -1.58
C SER A 660 8.44 -4.00 -2.32
N LYS A 661 8.39 -3.91 -3.65
CA LYS A 661 9.39 -3.22 -4.49
C LYS A 661 8.83 -1.91 -5.06
N ARG A 662 7.56 -1.88 -5.44
CA ARG A 662 6.86 -0.66 -5.92
C ARG A 662 6.17 0.06 -4.77
N ARG A 663 6.96 0.87 -4.06
CA ARG A 663 6.50 1.73 -2.95
C ARG A 663 5.35 2.64 -3.42
N GLY A 664 4.12 2.36 -2.98
CA GLY A 664 2.92 3.09 -3.41
C GLY A 664 2.02 2.36 -4.42
N ALA A 665 2.23 1.07 -4.70
CA ALA A 665 1.31 0.24 -5.47
C ALA A 665 0.68 -0.87 -4.60
N SER A 666 -0.57 -1.23 -4.91
CA SER A 666 -1.29 -2.35 -4.30
C SER A 666 -1.69 -3.38 -5.36
N VAL A 667 -1.79 -4.64 -4.92
CA VAL A 667 -2.35 -5.76 -5.69
C VAL A 667 -3.63 -6.20 -4.98
N GLY A 668 -4.78 -5.92 -5.58
CA GLY A 668 -6.03 -6.59 -5.21
C GLY A 668 -6.06 -7.98 -5.84
N ALA A 669 -6.36 -9.01 -5.07
CA ALA A 669 -6.60 -10.36 -5.56
C ALA A 669 -8.07 -10.74 -5.39
N PHE A 670 -8.58 -11.46 -6.37
CA PHE A 670 -9.97 -11.89 -6.48
C PHE A 670 -9.98 -13.38 -6.81
N VAL A 671 -10.65 -14.20 -6.00
CA VAL A 671 -10.75 -15.65 -6.20
C VAL A 671 -12.20 -16.08 -6.01
N ALA A 672 -12.82 -16.64 -7.05
CA ALA A 672 -14.23 -17.05 -7.06
C ALA A 672 -14.36 -18.56 -7.28
N SER A 673 -15.27 -19.21 -6.56
CA SER A 673 -15.61 -20.63 -6.78
C SER A 673 -16.33 -20.83 -8.13
N THR A 674 -16.01 -21.90 -8.86
CA THR A 674 -16.58 -22.16 -10.21
C THR A 674 -17.46 -23.41 -10.31
N ASN A 675 -17.74 -24.11 -9.21
CA ASN A 675 -18.58 -25.31 -9.19
C ASN A 675 -19.40 -25.45 -7.90
N PRO A 676 -20.47 -26.29 -7.86
CA PRO A 676 -21.44 -26.29 -6.76
C PRO A 676 -20.89 -26.76 -5.41
N SER A 677 -19.84 -27.58 -5.42
CA SER A 677 -19.12 -28.05 -4.24
C SER A 677 -18.11 -27.03 -3.69
N LEU A 678 -17.93 -25.88 -4.34
CA LEU A 678 -16.98 -24.82 -4.02
C LEU A 678 -15.52 -25.31 -3.92
N THR A 679 -15.14 -26.27 -4.76
CA THR A 679 -13.83 -26.97 -4.76
C THR A 679 -12.91 -26.52 -5.90
N LYS A 680 -13.45 -25.93 -6.97
CA LYS A 680 -12.71 -25.31 -8.09
C LYS A 680 -12.78 -23.79 -7.98
N PHE A 681 -11.72 -23.11 -8.43
CA PHE A 681 -11.59 -21.66 -8.29
C PHE A 681 -11.04 -20.99 -9.55
N TYR A 682 -11.71 -19.93 -9.98
CA TYR A 682 -11.17 -18.91 -10.88
C TYR A 682 -10.41 -17.86 -10.08
N SER A 683 -9.37 -17.27 -10.66
CA SER A 683 -8.50 -16.32 -9.96
C SER A 683 -7.99 -15.19 -10.85
N ARG A 684 -7.97 -13.97 -10.31
CA ARG A 684 -7.48 -12.74 -10.96
C ARG A 684 -6.81 -11.79 -9.97
N VAL A 685 -6.11 -10.80 -10.51
CA VAL A 685 -5.50 -9.70 -9.79
C VAL A 685 -5.69 -8.38 -10.53
N VAL A 686 -5.79 -7.28 -9.79
CA VAL A 686 -5.78 -5.90 -10.30
C VAL A 686 -4.65 -5.10 -9.64
N TYR A 687 -3.99 -4.26 -10.41
CA TYR A 687 -2.94 -3.36 -9.94
C TYR A 687 -3.47 -1.96 -9.67
N GLN A 688 -3.56 -1.56 -8.40
CA GLN A 688 -3.85 -0.16 -8.05
C GLN A 688 -2.57 0.69 -8.10
N ARG A 689 -2.72 1.92 -8.61
CA ARG A 689 -1.69 2.96 -8.60
C ARG A 689 -2.06 3.96 -7.51
N THR A 690 -1.24 4.06 -6.45
CA THR A 690 -1.55 4.58 -5.09
C THR A 690 -1.74 3.43 -4.11
N ALA A 691 -1.19 3.59 -2.89
CA ALA A 691 -1.39 2.64 -1.78
C ALA A 691 -2.80 2.81 -1.17
N GLN A 692 -3.82 2.47 -1.96
CA GLN A 692 -5.19 2.27 -1.52
C GLN A 692 -5.35 0.85 -0.98
N GLU A 693 -6.19 0.70 0.04
CA GLU A 693 -6.62 -0.61 0.56
C GLU A 693 -7.91 -1.09 -0.14
N LEU A 694 -8.69 -0.19 -0.73
CA LEU A 694 -9.88 -0.49 -1.55
C LEU A 694 -9.48 -0.97 -2.96
N ILE A 695 -10.28 -1.88 -3.52
CA ILE A 695 -10.03 -2.50 -4.83
C ILE A 695 -10.84 -1.81 -5.93
N ASP A 696 -10.12 -1.14 -6.83
CA ASP A 696 -10.58 -0.71 -8.15
C ASP A 696 -10.43 -1.85 -9.19
N GLY A 697 -11.20 -1.78 -10.29
CA GLY A 697 -11.19 -2.71 -11.42
C GLY A 697 -11.99 -4.00 -11.26
N LEU A 698 -12.85 -4.11 -10.23
CA LEU A 698 -13.59 -5.32 -9.89
C LEU A 698 -14.54 -5.79 -11.00
N THR A 699 -15.07 -4.85 -11.80
CA THR A 699 -15.96 -5.13 -12.93
C THR A 699 -15.36 -6.16 -13.90
N ARG A 700 -14.05 -6.10 -14.19
CA ARG A 700 -13.39 -7.09 -15.04
C ARG A 700 -13.33 -8.46 -14.36
N CYS A 701 -12.89 -8.52 -13.10
CA CYS A 701 -12.77 -9.77 -12.35
C CYS A 701 -14.11 -10.49 -12.20
N MET A 702 -15.19 -9.75 -11.93
CA MET A 702 -16.52 -10.30 -11.77
C MET A 702 -17.09 -10.82 -13.10
N THR A 703 -16.99 -10.04 -14.18
CA THR A 703 -17.46 -10.43 -15.52
C THR A 703 -16.79 -11.72 -16.00
N GLU A 704 -15.48 -11.86 -15.79
CA GLU A 704 -14.75 -13.05 -16.20
C GLU A 704 -15.03 -14.27 -15.31
N ALA A 705 -15.23 -14.07 -14.00
CA ALA A 705 -15.61 -15.14 -13.08
C ALA A 705 -17.03 -15.67 -13.34
N LEU A 706 -17.98 -14.81 -13.69
CA LEU A 706 -19.33 -15.21 -14.09
C LEU A 706 -19.32 -16.02 -15.40
N ARG A 707 -18.52 -15.62 -16.39
CA ARG A 707 -18.30 -16.39 -17.63
C ARG A 707 -17.66 -17.76 -17.38
N GLU A 708 -16.72 -17.84 -16.45
CA GLU A 708 -16.11 -19.10 -16.05
C GLU A 708 -17.10 -20.00 -15.31
N TYR A 709 -17.90 -19.46 -14.39
CA TYR A 709 -18.96 -20.22 -13.72
C TYR A 709 -19.98 -20.76 -14.74
N HIS A 710 -20.45 -19.93 -15.69
CA HIS A 710 -21.34 -20.38 -16.75
C HIS A 710 -20.73 -21.53 -17.56
N ARG A 711 -19.45 -21.47 -17.93
CA ARG A 711 -18.79 -22.55 -18.69
C ARG A 711 -18.62 -23.86 -17.89
N ASN A 712 -18.73 -23.82 -16.56
CA ASN A 712 -18.55 -25.00 -15.70
C ASN A 712 -19.88 -25.58 -15.17
N ASN A 713 -21.01 -24.89 -15.36
CA ASN A 713 -22.32 -25.25 -14.78
C ASN A 713 -23.50 -25.09 -15.75
N ASP A 714 -23.28 -24.53 -16.95
CA ASP A 714 -24.29 -24.17 -17.95
C ASP A 714 -25.41 -23.24 -17.45
N CYS A 715 -25.15 -22.52 -16.35
CA CYS A 715 -26.02 -21.52 -15.74
C CYS A 715 -25.22 -20.42 -15.03
N LEU A 716 -25.85 -19.28 -14.73
CA LEU A 716 -25.29 -18.24 -13.86
C LEU A 716 -25.64 -18.52 -12.37
N PRO A 717 -24.81 -18.10 -11.41
CA PRO A 717 -25.11 -18.31 -9.99
C PRO A 717 -26.30 -17.42 -9.55
N GLU A 718 -27.27 -18.02 -8.87
CA GLU A 718 -28.42 -17.32 -8.27
C GLU A 718 -28.03 -16.55 -7.01
N LYS A 719 -27.00 -17.03 -6.29
CA LYS A 719 -26.52 -16.44 -5.04
C LYS A 719 -25.01 -16.23 -5.07
N ILE A 720 -24.56 -15.10 -4.54
CA ILE A 720 -23.16 -14.69 -4.52
C ILE A 720 -22.81 -14.19 -3.11
N VAL A 721 -21.78 -14.77 -2.49
CA VAL A 721 -21.28 -14.34 -1.17
C VAL A 721 -19.81 -13.94 -1.27
N ILE A 722 -19.49 -12.70 -0.90
CA ILE A 722 -18.15 -12.13 -1.04
C ILE A 722 -17.54 -11.95 0.34
N TYR A 723 -16.40 -12.60 0.59
CA TYR A 723 -15.62 -12.45 1.81
C TYR A 723 -14.41 -11.53 1.55
N ARG A 724 -14.41 -10.35 2.18
CA ARG A 724 -13.40 -9.31 2.00
C ARG A 724 -12.47 -9.21 3.20
N ASP A 725 -11.25 -9.74 3.07
CA ASP A 725 -10.18 -9.56 4.06
C ASP A 725 -9.38 -8.26 3.78
N GLY A 726 -8.60 -7.80 4.76
CA GLY A 726 -7.65 -6.71 4.58
C GLY A 726 -8.17 -5.28 4.80
N VAL A 727 -9.41 -5.11 5.29
CA VAL A 727 -10.07 -3.81 5.53
C VAL A 727 -10.29 -3.56 7.03
N GLY A 728 -10.22 -2.30 7.47
CA GLY A 728 -10.50 -1.89 8.85
C GLY A 728 -11.89 -1.28 9.08
N ASP A 729 -12.31 -1.22 10.35
CA ASP A 729 -13.65 -0.77 10.77
C ASP A 729 -14.04 0.62 10.21
N GLY A 730 -13.10 1.55 10.15
CA GLY A 730 -13.29 2.90 9.61
C GLY A 730 -13.36 2.99 8.08
N GLN A 731 -13.48 1.86 7.38
CA GLN A 731 -13.54 1.75 5.92
C GLN A 731 -14.70 0.87 5.45
N LEU A 732 -15.55 0.36 6.35
CA LEU A 732 -16.67 -0.53 6.02
C LEU A 732 -17.64 0.13 5.03
N SER A 733 -18.05 1.38 5.29
CA SER A 733 -18.87 2.17 4.38
C SER A 733 -18.19 2.36 3.03
N ALA A 734 -16.88 2.65 3.01
CA ALA A 734 -16.13 2.84 1.77
C ALA A 734 -16.02 1.56 0.92
N VAL A 735 -16.13 0.35 1.50
CA VAL A 735 -16.29 -0.90 0.71
C VAL A 735 -17.68 -0.98 0.07
N ALA A 736 -18.74 -0.64 0.82
CA ALA A 736 -20.11 -0.60 0.30
C ALA A 736 -20.32 0.51 -0.75
N GLU A 737 -19.63 1.64 -0.63
CA GLU A 737 -19.72 2.79 -1.52
C GLU A 737 -18.82 2.68 -2.77
N HIS A 738 -17.69 1.95 -2.70
CA HIS A 738 -16.70 1.89 -3.79
C HIS A 738 -16.52 0.50 -4.42
N GLU A 739 -16.50 -0.59 -3.64
CA GLU A 739 -16.26 -1.94 -4.19
C GLU A 739 -17.54 -2.61 -4.67
N LEU A 740 -18.62 -2.47 -3.92
CA LEU A 740 -19.91 -3.09 -4.21
C LEU A 740 -20.57 -2.60 -5.51
N PRO A 741 -20.60 -1.28 -5.87
CA PRO A 741 -21.23 -0.84 -7.11
C PRO A 741 -20.55 -1.40 -8.37
N GLN A 742 -19.21 -1.48 -8.38
CA GLN A 742 -18.43 -2.08 -9.49
C GLN A 742 -18.80 -3.54 -9.77
N ILE A 743 -19.34 -4.25 -8.77
CA ILE A 743 -19.78 -5.64 -8.84
C ILE A 743 -21.23 -5.71 -9.31
N ILE A 744 -22.14 -4.95 -8.69
CA ILE A 744 -23.57 -4.89 -9.07
C ILE A 744 -23.72 -4.47 -10.53
N GLU A 745 -22.93 -3.49 -10.97
CA GLU A 745 -22.87 -3.03 -12.36
C GLU A 745 -22.53 -4.14 -13.38
N THR A 746 -21.98 -5.28 -12.97
CA THR A 746 -21.64 -6.37 -13.91
C THR A 746 -22.83 -7.25 -14.27
N PHE A 747 -23.86 -7.29 -13.45
CA PHE A 747 -24.96 -8.25 -13.59
C PHE A 747 -25.81 -7.99 -14.85
N PRO A 748 -26.34 -6.77 -15.10
CA PRO A 748 -27.02 -6.47 -16.38
C PRO A 748 -26.06 -6.45 -17.59
N LYS A 749 -24.73 -6.45 -17.37
CA LYS A 749 -23.71 -6.49 -18.44
C LYS A 749 -23.29 -7.91 -18.84
N ILE A 750 -23.70 -8.96 -18.11
CA ILE A 750 -23.46 -10.37 -18.49
C ILE A 750 -24.68 -11.02 -19.14
N SER A 751 -25.89 -10.65 -18.70
CA SER A 751 -27.16 -11.10 -19.27
C SER A 751 -28.26 -10.09 -18.95
N GLU A 752 -29.19 -9.86 -19.88
CA GLU A 752 -30.35 -9.01 -19.65
C GLU A 752 -31.23 -9.59 -18.53
N GLY A 753 -31.72 -8.74 -17.63
CA GLY A 753 -32.55 -9.14 -16.48
C GLY A 753 -31.85 -9.96 -15.37
N TYR A 754 -30.53 -10.22 -15.46
CA TYR A 754 -29.83 -10.97 -14.42
C TYR A 754 -29.55 -10.11 -13.18
N GLU A 755 -30.25 -10.39 -12.08
CA GLU A 755 -29.99 -9.83 -10.74
C GLU A 755 -29.78 -10.95 -9.70
N PRO A 756 -28.53 -11.42 -9.47
CA PRO A 756 -28.24 -12.44 -8.48
C PRO A 756 -28.29 -11.89 -7.06
N LYS A 757 -28.68 -12.74 -6.11
CA LYS A 757 -28.77 -12.35 -4.70
C LYS A 757 -27.38 -12.28 -4.06
N LEU A 758 -26.97 -11.09 -3.63
CA LEU A 758 -25.61 -10.78 -3.21
C LEU A 758 -25.49 -10.54 -1.69
N ALA A 759 -24.45 -11.06 -1.05
CA ALA A 759 -23.99 -10.67 0.29
C ALA A 759 -22.50 -10.32 0.30
N VAL A 760 -22.11 -9.40 1.18
CA VAL A 760 -20.71 -8.98 1.40
C VAL A 760 -20.37 -9.06 2.89
N VAL A 761 -19.37 -9.86 3.22
CA VAL A 761 -18.90 -10.15 4.58
C VAL A 761 -17.45 -9.68 4.71
N VAL A 762 -17.19 -8.65 5.50
CA VAL A 762 -15.83 -8.19 5.82
C VAL A 762 -15.22 -9.11 6.88
N VAL A 763 -14.00 -9.58 6.62
CA VAL A 763 -13.29 -10.58 7.42
C VAL A 763 -12.11 -9.92 8.13
N LYS A 764 -12.14 -9.92 9.47
CA LYS A 764 -11.16 -9.22 10.30
C LYS A 764 -10.30 -10.21 11.09
N LYS A 765 -9.17 -10.60 10.48
CA LYS A 765 -8.15 -11.51 11.05
C LYS A 765 -7.37 -10.93 12.25
N ARG A 766 -7.54 -9.66 12.61
CA ARG A 766 -6.72 -8.97 13.63
C ARG A 766 -7.60 -8.13 14.56
N GLY A 767 -7.62 -8.48 15.83
CA GLY A 767 -8.36 -7.79 16.88
C GLY A 767 -7.86 -8.23 18.26
N ASN A 768 -8.17 -7.44 19.28
CA ASN A 768 -7.73 -7.68 20.66
C ASN A 768 -8.64 -8.70 21.39
N THR A 769 -9.88 -8.88 20.91
CA THR A 769 -10.86 -9.84 21.40
C THR A 769 -10.30 -11.25 21.57
N ARG A 770 -10.45 -11.82 22.77
CA ARG A 770 -10.14 -13.20 23.15
C ARG A 770 -11.36 -13.80 23.84
N PHE A 771 -11.51 -15.11 23.67
CA PHE A 771 -12.53 -15.92 24.30
C PHE A 771 -11.88 -17.11 24.98
N PHE A 772 -12.41 -17.48 26.13
CA PHE A 772 -11.99 -18.63 26.92
C PHE A 772 -13.24 -19.43 27.29
N GLN A 773 -13.21 -20.75 27.13
CA GLN A 773 -14.28 -21.63 27.61
C GLN A 773 -14.14 -21.80 29.12
N GLN A 774 -15.24 -21.79 29.86
CA GLN A 774 -15.27 -22.06 31.29
C GLN A 774 -16.03 -23.35 31.60
N ASP A 775 -15.28 -24.41 31.94
CA ASP A 775 -15.86 -25.68 32.43
C ASP A 775 -15.74 -25.71 33.97
N GLY A 776 -16.77 -25.19 34.64
CA GLY A 776 -16.83 -25.07 36.09
C GLY A 776 -15.80 -24.08 36.63
N ARG A 777 -14.66 -24.58 37.11
CA ARG A 777 -13.50 -23.76 37.56
C ARG A 777 -12.35 -23.74 36.57
N ASN A 778 -12.34 -24.61 35.57
CA ASN A 778 -11.27 -24.72 34.58
C ASN A 778 -11.53 -23.79 33.41
N VAL A 779 -10.44 -23.30 32.78
CA VAL A 779 -10.50 -22.34 31.68
C VAL A 779 -9.58 -22.81 30.54
N HIS A 780 -10.06 -22.80 29.30
CA HIS A 780 -9.28 -23.23 28.13
C HIS A 780 -9.65 -22.50 26.84
N ASN A 781 -8.94 -22.81 25.75
CA ASN A 781 -9.31 -22.35 24.42
C ASN A 781 -10.67 -22.97 24.02
N PRO A 782 -11.67 -22.19 23.56
CA PRO A 782 -12.91 -22.74 23.02
C PRO A 782 -12.66 -23.60 21.77
N PRO A 783 -13.53 -24.59 21.49
CA PRO A 783 -13.36 -25.48 20.35
C PRO A 783 -13.51 -24.77 19.00
N PRO A 784 -12.94 -25.36 17.93
CA PRO A 784 -13.32 -25.03 16.56
C PRO A 784 -14.84 -25.18 16.38
N GLY A 785 -15.49 -24.19 15.76
CA GLY A 785 -16.95 -24.12 15.64
C GLY A 785 -17.62 -23.19 16.66
N THR A 786 -16.91 -22.65 17.67
CA THR A 786 -17.52 -21.67 18.58
C THR A 786 -17.85 -20.35 17.86
N VAL A 787 -19.12 -19.94 17.95
CA VAL A 787 -19.69 -18.71 17.39
C VAL A 787 -20.16 -17.78 18.51
N ILE A 788 -19.81 -16.49 18.43
CA ILE A 788 -20.26 -15.42 19.33
C ILE A 788 -20.89 -14.32 18.49
N ASP A 789 -22.20 -14.13 18.61
CA ASP A 789 -23.02 -13.19 17.82
C ASP A 789 -23.83 -12.20 18.68
N HIS A 790 -23.56 -12.17 19.99
CA HIS A 790 -24.13 -11.23 20.95
C HIS A 790 -23.12 -10.86 22.06
N THR A 791 -23.54 -10.01 22.99
CA THR A 791 -22.79 -9.45 24.14
C THR A 791 -21.56 -8.59 23.80
N VAL A 792 -20.59 -9.09 23.00
CA VAL A 792 -19.35 -8.36 22.64
C VAL A 792 -19.28 -7.97 21.15
N THR A 793 -20.41 -8.07 20.48
CA THR A 793 -20.70 -7.63 19.11
C THR A 793 -21.24 -6.19 19.10
N ASN A 794 -21.41 -5.58 17.93
CA ASN A 794 -21.90 -4.21 17.81
C ASN A 794 -23.40 -4.18 17.46
N ALA A 795 -24.23 -3.56 18.30
CA ALA A 795 -25.68 -3.50 18.10
C ALA A 795 -26.09 -2.93 16.72
N ASP A 796 -25.34 -1.95 16.20
CA ASP A 796 -25.57 -1.32 14.89
C ASP A 796 -25.22 -2.24 13.69
N TRP A 797 -24.59 -3.40 13.90
CA TRP A 797 -24.04 -4.26 12.84
C TRP A 797 -24.59 -5.70 12.89
N TYR A 798 -24.78 -6.30 11.71
CA TYR A 798 -24.88 -7.75 11.59
C TYR A 798 -23.46 -8.36 11.62
N ASP A 799 -22.91 -8.47 12.84
CA ASP A 799 -21.56 -8.99 13.07
C ASP A 799 -21.51 -10.20 14.01
N PHE A 800 -20.51 -11.07 13.81
CA PHE A 800 -20.25 -12.23 14.66
C PHE A 800 -18.76 -12.58 14.69
N TYR A 801 -18.32 -13.26 15.74
CA TYR A 801 -17.02 -13.92 15.82
C TYR A 801 -17.18 -15.41 15.59
N LEU A 802 -16.23 -16.02 14.89
CA LEU A 802 -16.11 -17.47 14.74
C LEU A 802 -14.67 -17.90 15.06
N ILE A 803 -14.56 -18.91 15.93
CA ILE A 803 -13.33 -19.64 16.21
C ILE A 803 -13.33 -20.86 15.29
N SER A 804 -12.63 -20.78 14.16
CA SER A 804 -12.69 -21.85 13.15
C SER A 804 -11.55 -22.87 13.23
N GLN A 805 -10.40 -22.53 13.84
CA GLN A 805 -9.20 -23.39 13.92
C GLN A 805 -8.96 -23.90 15.35
N CYS A 806 -8.11 -24.92 15.54
CA CYS A 806 -7.56 -25.27 16.86
C CYS A 806 -6.19 -24.59 17.09
N ALA A 807 -5.87 -24.24 18.34
CA ALA A 807 -4.59 -23.63 18.72
C ALA A 807 -3.71 -24.62 19.48
N ARG A 808 -2.68 -25.16 18.80
CA ARG A 808 -1.71 -26.12 19.40
C ARG A 808 -0.79 -25.49 20.47
N GLN A 809 -0.67 -24.16 20.50
CA GLN A 809 0.08 -23.38 21.50
C GLN A 809 -0.55 -21.99 21.65
N GLY A 810 -0.50 -21.42 22.86
CA GLY A 810 -1.02 -20.09 23.16
C GLY A 810 -2.55 -20.00 23.24
N THR A 811 -3.07 -18.83 23.61
CA THR A 811 -4.50 -18.51 23.51
C THR A 811 -4.93 -18.39 22.05
N ILE A 812 -6.12 -18.91 21.73
CA ILE A 812 -6.71 -18.76 20.40
C ILE A 812 -7.20 -17.33 20.14
N ALA A 813 -7.04 -16.88 18.89
CA ALA A 813 -7.57 -15.59 18.42
C ALA A 813 -8.74 -15.84 17.46
N PRO A 814 -9.98 -15.41 17.79
CA PRO A 814 -11.14 -15.54 16.91
C PRO A 814 -10.97 -14.73 15.62
N THR A 815 -11.77 -15.02 14.61
CA THR A 815 -11.98 -14.11 13.48
C THR A 815 -13.32 -13.42 13.64
N HIS A 816 -13.33 -12.10 13.41
CA HIS A 816 -14.55 -11.29 13.39
C HIS A 816 -15.04 -11.13 11.94
N TYR A 817 -16.35 -11.23 11.75
CA TYR A 817 -17.05 -11.18 10.48
C TYR A 817 -18.17 -10.15 10.59
N ASN A 818 -18.26 -9.21 9.64
CA ASN A 818 -19.30 -8.19 9.60
C ASN A 818 -19.99 -8.22 8.23
N VAL A 819 -21.29 -8.50 8.21
CA VAL A 819 -22.11 -8.57 7.00
C VAL A 819 -22.61 -7.15 6.68
N ILE A 820 -21.88 -6.45 5.81
CA ILE A 820 -22.16 -5.04 5.47
C ILE A 820 -23.26 -4.88 4.40
N TRP A 821 -23.66 -5.98 3.77
CA TRP A 821 -24.72 -6.06 2.77
C TRP A 821 -25.23 -7.50 2.67
N ASP A 822 -26.55 -7.73 2.65
CA ASP A 822 -27.13 -9.05 2.37
C ASP A 822 -28.50 -8.92 1.68
N ARG A 823 -28.64 -9.58 0.51
CA ARG A 823 -29.91 -9.82 -0.20
C ARG A 823 -30.14 -11.31 -0.49
N THR A 824 -29.35 -12.21 0.10
CA THR A 824 -29.36 -13.67 -0.12
C THR A 824 -30.55 -14.39 0.51
N ASN A 825 -31.23 -13.73 1.46
CA ASN A 825 -32.24 -14.31 2.35
C ASN A 825 -31.72 -15.57 3.07
N PHE A 826 -30.43 -15.60 3.43
CA PHE A 826 -29.90 -16.61 4.34
C PHE A 826 -30.33 -16.31 5.78
N LYS A 827 -30.69 -17.36 6.53
CA LYS A 827 -30.81 -17.27 7.98
C LYS A 827 -29.43 -17.03 8.59
N VAL A 828 -29.37 -16.43 9.77
CA VAL A 828 -28.12 -16.16 10.50
C VAL A 828 -27.23 -17.41 10.61
N ASP A 829 -27.79 -18.54 11.05
CA ASP A 829 -27.07 -19.82 11.13
C ASP A 829 -26.53 -20.28 9.76
N HIS A 830 -27.23 -19.99 8.66
CA HIS A 830 -26.77 -20.40 7.33
C HIS A 830 -25.51 -19.62 6.92
N MET A 831 -25.45 -18.31 7.22
CA MET A 831 -24.27 -17.49 6.96
C MET A 831 -23.10 -17.89 7.87
N GLN A 832 -23.36 -18.11 9.16
CA GLN A 832 -22.35 -18.56 10.14
C GLN A 832 -21.80 -19.95 9.78
N ARG A 833 -22.67 -20.92 9.48
CA ARG A 833 -22.25 -22.28 9.08
C ARG A 833 -21.59 -22.31 7.71
N LEU A 834 -22.03 -21.50 6.73
CA LEU A 834 -21.33 -21.36 5.45
C LEU A 834 -19.90 -20.85 5.67
N THR A 835 -19.73 -19.83 6.52
CA THR A 835 -18.42 -19.30 6.91
C THR A 835 -17.53 -20.38 7.54
N PHE A 836 -18.08 -21.24 8.40
CA PHE A 836 -17.35 -22.36 9.00
C PHE A 836 -17.01 -23.46 7.98
N LYS A 837 -17.96 -23.91 7.16
CA LYS A 837 -17.72 -24.88 6.06
C LYS A 837 -16.58 -24.42 5.14
N LEU A 838 -16.57 -23.15 4.74
CA LEU A 838 -15.50 -22.58 3.91
C LEU A 838 -14.12 -22.58 4.58
N CYS A 839 -14.03 -22.58 5.92
CA CYS A 839 -12.76 -22.71 6.65
C CYS A 839 -12.09 -24.09 6.51
N HIS A 840 -12.79 -25.09 5.94
CA HIS A 840 -12.27 -26.45 5.72
C HIS A 840 -11.64 -26.64 4.34
N LEU A 841 -11.93 -25.78 3.35
CA LEU A 841 -11.64 -26.03 1.93
C LEU A 841 -10.26 -25.53 1.44
N TYR A 842 -9.29 -25.38 2.34
CA TYR A 842 -7.95 -24.84 2.00
C TYR A 842 -6.90 -25.95 1.84
N TYR A 843 -6.67 -26.37 0.60
CA TYR A 843 -5.94 -27.59 0.23
C TYR A 843 -4.46 -27.71 0.63
N ASN A 844 -3.82 -26.65 1.16
CA ASN A 844 -2.47 -26.77 1.75
C ASN A 844 -2.48 -27.19 3.24
N TRP A 845 -3.64 -27.27 3.88
CA TRP A 845 -3.78 -27.63 5.29
C TRP A 845 -4.94 -28.61 5.46
N PRO A 846 -4.67 -29.90 5.77
CA PRO A 846 -5.70 -30.91 5.98
C PRO A 846 -6.30 -30.80 7.39
N GLY A 847 -6.94 -29.66 7.64
CA GLY A 847 -7.53 -29.23 8.89
C GLY A 847 -8.27 -27.92 8.66
N THR A 848 -8.98 -27.42 9.66
CA THR A 848 -9.59 -26.08 9.57
C THR A 848 -8.56 -24.96 9.62
N ILE A 849 -8.79 -23.88 8.88
CA ILE A 849 -8.02 -22.63 8.94
C ILE A 849 -8.83 -21.46 9.50
N ARG A 850 -8.15 -20.38 9.90
CA ARG A 850 -8.74 -19.19 10.57
C ARG A 850 -9.79 -18.39 9.77
N VAL A 851 -9.92 -18.62 8.47
CA VAL A 851 -10.82 -17.87 7.56
C VAL A 851 -11.32 -18.75 6.41
N PRO A 852 -12.41 -18.37 5.72
CA PRO A 852 -12.81 -18.97 4.45
C PRO A 852 -11.64 -19.19 3.49
N ALA A 853 -11.59 -20.37 2.87
CA ALA A 853 -10.54 -20.78 1.97
C ALA A 853 -10.31 -19.78 0.83
N VAL A 854 -11.39 -19.17 0.30
CA VAL A 854 -11.32 -18.12 -0.73
C VAL A 854 -10.49 -16.91 -0.31
N CYS A 855 -10.60 -16.43 0.94
CA CYS A 855 -9.78 -15.32 1.45
C CYS A 855 -8.32 -15.73 1.59
N GLN A 856 -8.07 -16.99 2.00
CA GLN A 856 -6.72 -17.51 2.11
C GLN A 856 -6.09 -17.72 0.73
N TYR A 857 -6.87 -18.13 -0.29
CA TYR A 857 -6.42 -18.22 -1.68
C TYR A 857 -6.12 -16.83 -2.27
N ALA A 858 -7.02 -15.85 -2.10
CA ALA A 858 -6.79 -14.47 -2.50
C ALA A 858 -5.51 -13.91 -1.85
N HIS A 859 -5.33 -14.13 -0.54
CA HIS A 859 -4.10 -13.74 0.17
C HIS A 859 -2.83 -14.37 -0.40
N LYS A 860 -2.84 -15.68 -0.73
CA LYS A 860 -1.68 -16.35 -1.34
C LYS A 860 -1.39 -15.83 -2.76
N LEU A 861 -2.42 -15.49 -3.52
CA LEU A 861 -2.29 -14.92 -4.85
C LEU A 861 -1.71 -13.49 -4.78
N ALA A 862 -2.33 -12.60 -3.99
CA ALA A 862 -1.85 -11.23 -3.77
C ALA A 862 -0.39 -11.21 -3.29
N PHE A 863 -0.05 -12.10 -2.35
CA PHE A 863 1.32 -12.25 -1.85
C PHE A 863 2.32 -12.70 -2.93
N LEU A 864 2.02 -13.73 -3.73
CA LEU A 864 2.92 -14.16 -4.82
C LEU A 864 3.10 -13.04 -5.86
N VAL A 865 2.01 -12.41 -6.25
CA VAL A 865 1.97 -11.38 -7.30
C VAL A 865 2.68 -10.11 -6.86
N GLY A 866 2.42 -9.61 -5.65
CA GLY A 866 3.02 -8.37 -5.11
C GLY A 866 4.39 -8.52 -4.45
N GLN A 867 4.84 -9.75 -4.14
CA GLN A 867 6.19 -9.97 -3.58
C GLN A 867 7.21 -10.55 -4.59
N SER A 868 6.76 -11.28 -5.62
CA SER A 868 7.66 -11.99 -6.56
C SER A 868 7.47 -11.61 -8.03
N LEU A 869 6.23 -11.62 -8.53
CA LEU A 869 5.98 -11.40 -9.97
C LEU A 869 6.09 -9.92 -10.36
N HIS A 870 5.42 -9.04 -9.62
CA HIS A 870 5.24 -7.62 -9.91
C HIS A 870 4.58 -7.33 -11.28
N GLN A 871 3.96 -8.33 -11.89
CA GLN A 871 3.16 -8.26 -13.11
C GLN A 871 1.97 -9.22 -13.02
N GLN A 872 0.92 -8.98 -13.82
CA GLN A 872 -0.25 -9.85 -13.91
C GLN A 872 0.13 -11.18 -14.57
N PHE A 873 -0.31 -12.29 -13.98
CA PHE A 873 -0.03 -13.64 -14.47
C PHE A 873 -0.90 -14.02 -15.68
N SER A 874 -0.42 -14.97 -16.48
CA SER A 874 -1.09 -15.43 -17.71
C SER A 874 -2.45 -16.09 -17.44
N GLU A 875 -3.41 -15.82 -18.32
CA GLU A 875 -4.81 -16.23 -18.15
C GLU A 875 -4.97 -17.77 -18.19
N ARG A 876 -4.03 -18.48 -18.84
CA ARG A 876 -3.91 -19.96 -18.85
C ARG A 876 -3.80 -20.60 -17.46
N LEU A 877 -3.44 -19.82 -16.44
CA LEU A 877 -3.31 -20.27 -15.04
C LEU A 877 -4.50 -19.86 -14.15
N ALA A 878 -5.46 -19.05 -14.64
CA ALA A 878 -6.53 -18.49 -13.81
C ALA A 878 -7.45 -19.55 -13.16
N ASN A 879 -7.68 -20.67 -13.84
CA ASN A 879 -8.47 -21.82 -13.36
C ASN A 879 -7.69 -22.84 -12.51
N LYS A 880 -6.48 -22.49 -12.06
CA LYS A 880 -5.58 -23.40 -11.33
C LYS A 880 -5.09 -22.74 -10.05
N LEU A 881 -4.90 -23.52 -8.98
CA LEU A 881 -4.32 -23.02 -7.73
C LEU A 881 -2.77 -22.94 -7.83
N PHE A 882 -2.25 -22.37 -8.93
CA PHE A 882 -0.82 -22.33 -9.28
C PHE A 882 0.05 -21.62 -8.23
N TYR A 883 -0.56 -20.69 -7.49
CA TYR A 883 0.06 -19.83 -6.48
C TYR A 883 0.27 -20.49 -5.12
N LEU A 884 -0.17 -21.74 -4.92
CA LEU A 884 0.05 -22.46 -3.66
C LEU A 884 1.54 -22.74 -3.41
N GLN A 885 1.95 -22.59 -2.14
CA GLN A 885 3.31 -22.79 -1.67
C GLN A 885 3.29 -23.52 -0.33
N ILE A 886 4.07 -24.59 -0.19
CA ILE A 886 4.36 -25.17 1.13
C ILE A 886 5.30 -24.20 1.86
N ARG A 887 4.80 -23.52 2.88
CA ARG A 887 5.67 -23.01 3.95
C ARG A 887 5.74 -24.06 5.04
N TRP A 888 6.95 -24.48 5.38
CA TRP A 888 7.18 -25.19 6.63
C TRP A 888 6.92 -24.24 7.80
N GLN A 889 5.87 -24.51 8.57
CA GLN A 889 5.96 -24.31 10.02
C GLN A 889 6.88 -25.44 10.51
N THR A 890 8.15 -25.10 10.74
CA THR A 890 9.17 -26.10 11.07
C THR A 890 8.94 -26.62 12.48
N THR A 891 8.51 -27.86 12.61
CA THR A 891 8.63 -28.63 13.87
C THR A 891 10.05 -29.18 14.00
N ASP A 892 10.51 -29.31 15.23
CA ASP A 892 11.91 -29.37 15.65
C ASP A 892 12.78 -30.50 15.05
N VAL A 893 13.79 -30.15 14.25
CA VAL A 893 15.09 -30.85 14.14
C VAL A 893 16.19 -29.84 13.74
N PRO A 894 17.33 -29.74 14.47
CA PRO A 894 18.46 -28.88 14.10
C PRO A 894 19.53 -29.60 13.24
N PRO A 895 20.10 -28.95 12.21
CA PRO A 895 21.41 -29.33 11.63
C PRO A 895 22.58 -28.75 12.45
N ARG A 896 23.78 -29.30 12.25
CA ARG A 896 25.04 -28.76 12.82
C ARG A 896 25.70 -27.74 11.90
N GLU A 897 26.58 -26.93 12.49
CA GLU A 897 27.47 -25.95 11.85
C GLU A 897 28.70 -26.63 11.24
N GLU A 898 29.29 -26.02 10.21
CA GLU A 898 30.75 -25.93 9.95
C GLU A 898 31.01 -24.85 8.84
N PRO A 899 32.25 -24.43 8.55
CA PRO A 899 32.59 -23.00 8.55
C PRO A 899 32.43 -22.24 7.22
N ALA A 900 32.62 -20.92 7.30
CA ALA A 900 32.70 -20.01 6.16
C ALA A 900 33.95 -20.25 5.29
N ALA A 901 33.82 -19.97 3.99
CA ALA A 901 34.90 -19.96 3.00
C ALA A 901 34.77 -18.72 2.11
N ASP A 902 35.88 -18.31 1.50
CA ASP A 902 36.11 -16.93 1.03
C ASP A 902 35.21 -16.39 -0.09
N VAL A 903 35.05 -15.06 -0.07
CA VAL A 903 34.44 -14.29 -1.14
C VAL A 903 35.53 -13.80 -2.11
N SER A 904 35.61 -14.44 -3.28
CA SER A 904 36.42 -13.95 -4.41
C SER A 904 35.58 -13.14 -5.41
N THR A 905 36.24 -12.49 -6.37
CA THR A 905 35.75 -11.26 -7.02
C THR A 905 34.88 -11.42 -8.26
N ASN A 906 33.96 -10.47 -8.42
CA ASN A 906 33.38 -9.90 -9.65
C ASN A 906 33.56 -10.65 -11.00
N VAL A 907 32.46 -11.19 -11.54
CA VAL A 907 32.17 -11.08 -13.00
C VAL A 907 30.66 -10.87 -13.19
N THR A 908 30.29 -9.84 -13.95
CA THR A 908 28.90 -9.51 -14.33
C THR A 908 28.61 -9.99 -15.76
N PRO A 909 27.46 -10.63 -16.01
CA PRO A 909 26.77 -10.54 -17.29
C PRO A 909 25.43 -9.81 -17.14
N THR A 910 25.02 -9.08 -18.18
CA THR A 910 23.88 -8.15 -18.15
C THR A 910 22.65 -8.68 -18.89
N LYS A 911 21.49 -8.06 -18.62
CA LYS A 911 20.54 -7.73 -19.69
C LYS A 911 19.98 -6.33 -19.44
N GLN A 912 20.32 -5.40 -20.33
CA GLN A 912 19.96 -3.98 -20.24
C GLN A 912 18.68 -3.71 -21.04
N SER A 913 17.82 -2.82 -20.55
CA SER A 913 16.70 -2.25 -21.32
C SER A 913 16.30 -0.84 -20.86
N ASN A 914 17.22 -0.08 -20.24
CA ASN A 914 16.95 1.27 -19.72
C ASN A 914 17.40 2.43 -20.63
N LEU A 915 18.16 2.16 -21.70
CA LEU A 915 18.67 3.20 -22.62
C LEU A 915 18.00 3.18 -24.00
N MET A 916 17.62 2.00 -24.49
CA MET A 916 17.00 1.85 -25.82
C MET A 916 15.61 2.51 -25.93
N GLU A 917 14.93 2.82 -24.80
CA GLU A 917 13.67 3.59 -24.80
C GLU A 917 13.82 5.06 -25.22
N PHE A 918 15.05 5.56 -25.37
CA PHE A 918 15.33 6.96 -25.76
C PHE A 918 15.75 7.12 -27.23
N PHE A 919 15.91 6.01 -27.95
CA PHE A 919 16.20 5.99 -29.39
C PHE A 919 14.94 5.63 -30.18
N ASP A 920 14.93 5.91 -31.48
CA ASP A 920 13.84 5.45 -32.34
C ASP A 920 13.93 3.94 -32.62
N THR A 921 12.79 3.31 -32.92
CA THR A 921 12.77 1.92 -33.40
C THR A 921 13.44 1.84 -34.77
N SER A 922 14.26 0.81 -34.99
CA SER A 922 15.08 0.58 -36.20
C SER A 922 14.35 0.82 -37.51
N ASP A 923 13.07 0.51 -37.52
CA ASP A 923 12.22 0.42 -38.70
C ASP A 923 11.84 1.84 -39.20
N ASN A 924 11.72 2.82 -38.28
CA ASN A 924 11.42 4.21 -38.61
C ASN A 924 12.65 4.98 -39.14
N VAL A 925 13.87 4.51 -38.86
CA VAL A 925 15.13 5.20 -39.21
C VAL A 925 15.34 5.30 -40.73
N ARG A 926 14.58 4.54 -41.52
CA ARG A 926 14.64 4.52 -43.00
C ARG A 926 13.40 5.13 -43.67
N GLU A 927 12.42 5.62 -42.92
CA GLU A 927 11.21 6.24 -43.49
C GLU A 927 11.35 7.76 -43.63
N ALA A 928 11.38 8.25 -44.88
CA ALA A 928 11.49 9.68 -45.19
C ALA A 928 10.29 10.54 -44.69
N LYS A 929 9.20 9.93 -44.19
CA LYS A 929 7.99 10.67 -43.77
C LYS A 929 7.16 9.98 -42.68
N VAL A 930 7.74 9.80 -41.49
CA VAL A 930 7.05 9.28 -40.30
C VAL A 930 5.79 10.07 -39.96
N ILE A 931 4.64 9.37 -39.90
CA ILE A 931 3.33 9.93 -39.53
C ILE A 931 3.35 10.39 -38.08
N HIS A 932 2.96 11.64 -37.83
CA HIS A 932 2.96 12.24 -36.49
C HIS A 932 1.69 13.06 -36.23
N GLY A 933 1.30 13.17 -34.96
CA GLY A 933 0.09 13.87 -34.53
C GLY A 933 0.22 15.40 -34.59
N ARG A 934 -0.93 16.09 -34.46
CA ARG A 934 -0.99 17.53 -34.20
C ARG A 934 -0.56 17.86 -32.77
N TRP A 935 -0.27 19.13 -32.51
CA TRP A 935 -0.07 19.66 -31.16
C TRP A 935 -1.40 19.80 -30.40
N TRP A 936 -1.30 19.97 -29.09
CA TRP A 936 -2.43 20.19 -28.19
C TRP A 936 -2.79 21.67 -28.07
N TYR A 937 -4.08 21.99 -28.21
CA TYR A 937 -4.58 23.36 -28.06
C TYR A 937 -4.87 23.69 -26.59
N LEU A 938 -4.73 24.98 -26.22
CA LEU A 938 -4.96 25.49 -24.88
C LEU A 938 -6.31 25.05 -24.28
N ASP A 939 -7.41 25.21 -25.02
CA ASP A 939 -8.75 24.92 -24.50
C ASP A 939 -9.02 23.42 -24.28
N GLU A 940 -8.40 22.55 -25.09
CA GLU A 940 -8.45 21.10 -24.87
C GLU A 940 -7.74 20.70 -23.57
N LEU A 941 -6.64 21.39 -23.26
CA LEU A 941 -5.82 21.17 -22.07
C LEU A 941 -6.49 21.78 -20.82
N ARG A 942 -7.18 22.92 -20.95
CA ARG A 942 -8.03 23.51 -19.89
C ARG A 942 -9.15 22.56 -19.45
N LEU A 943 -9.57 21.61 -20.29
CA LEU A 943 -10.53 20.56 -19.97
C LEU A 943 -9.90 19.26 -19.39
N LYS A 944 -8.57 19.12 -19.30
CA LYS A 944 -7.90 17.94 -18.72
C LYS A 944 -7.61 18.10 -17.23
N SER A 945 -7.63 17.01 -16.47
CA SER A 945 -7.22 17.04 -15.05
C SER A 945 -5.72 17.36 -14.90
N ASN A 946 -5.30 17.91 -13.76
CA ASN A 946 -3.86 18.13 -13.48
C ASN A 946 -3.07 16.81 -13.55
N GLY A 947 -3.69 15.67 -13.19
CA GLY A 947 -3.08 14.34 -13.32
C GLY A 947 -2.86 13.93 -14.78
N ASP A 948 -3.73 14.32 -15.70
CA ASP A 948 -3.59 14.02 -17.13
C ASP A 948 -2.62 14.98 -17.83
N LEU A 949 -2.61 16.26 -17.44
CA LEU A 949 -1.58 17.22 -17.87
C LEU A 949 -0.18 16.73 -17.49
N HIS A 950 0.00 16.18 -16.28
CA HIS A 950 1.28 15.61 -15.84
C HIS A 950 1.66 14.33 -16.61
N LYS A 951 0.70 13.43 -16.92
CA LYS A 951 0.95 12.28 -17.80
C LYS A 951 1.39 12.74 -19.20
N LEU A 952 0.69 13.71 -19.77
CA LEU A 952 0.93 14.23 -21.11
C LEU A 952 2.29 14.94 -21.21
N TRP A 953 2.63 15.74 -20.20
CA TRP A 953 3.97 16.34 -20.06
C TRP A 953 5.08 15.28 -20.05
N TYR A 954 4.90 14.16 -19.33
CA TYR A 954 5.90 13.09 -19.31
C TYR A 954 6.05 12.37 -20.67
N VAL A 955 4.96 12.16 -21.41
CA VAL A 955 5.00 11.61 -22.78
C VAL A 955 5.72 12.57 -23.72
N LEU A 956 5.37 13.85 -23.71
CA LEU A 956 6.01 14.89 -24.52
C LEU A 956 7.50 15.06 -24.15
N LEU A 957 7.87 14.94 -22.88
CA LEU A 957 9.26 15.00 -22.43
C LEU A 957 10.09 13.80 -22.93
N LYS A 958 9.52 12.59 -22.96
CA LYS A 958 10.17 11.42 -23.59
C LYS A 958 10.39 11.66 -25.09
N GLU A 959 9.34 12.08 -25.80
CA GLU A 959 9.41 12.32 -27.25
C GLU A 959 10.38 13.46 -27.59
N ARG A 960 10.40 14.56 -26.83
CA ARG A 960 11.37 15.66 -26.99
C ARG A 960 12.80 15.19 -26.84
N ASN A 961 13.09 14.36 -25.83
CA ASN A 961 14.46 13.85 -25.62
C ASN A 961 14.91 12.90 -26.75
N ARG A 962 14.00 12.06 -27.26
CA ARG A 962 14.22 11.21 -28.45
C ARG A 962 14.51 12.05 -29.69
N LEU A 963 13.66 13.04 -29.99
CA LEU A 963 13.82 13.93 -31.14
C LEU A 963 15.13 14.72 -31.08
N LEU A 964 15.50 15.27 -29.93
CA LEU A 964 16.79 15.98 -29.75
C LEU A 964 18.01 15.05 -29.90
N THR A 965 17.87 13.78 -29.50
CA THR A 965 18.93 12.77 -29.68
C THR A 965 19.07 12.39 -31.17
N MET A 966 17.95 12.28 -31.90
CA MET A 966 17.97 12.09 -33.35
C MET A 966 18.52 13.32 -34.08
N GLU A 967 18.12 14.53 -33.72
CA GLU A 967 18.61 15.78 -34.35
C GLU A 967 20.14 15.91 -34.26
N GLU A 968 20.72 15.61 -33.10
CA GLU A 968 22.18 15.62 -32.91
C GLU A 968 22.88 14.50 -33.73
N GLU A 969 22.27 13.31 -33.85
CA GLU A 969 22.79 12.21 -34.66
C GLU A 969 22.73 12.50 -36.18
N TYR A 970 21.60 12.99 -36.69
CA TYR A 970 21.47 13.44 -38.08
C TYR A 970 22.47 14.56 -38.39
N ARG A 971 22.68 15.50 -37.45
CA ARG A 971 23.71 16.55 -37.56
C ARG A 971 25.14 16.00 -37.54
N TYR A 972 25.40 14.92 -36.81
CA TYR A 972 26.70 14.23 -36.78
C TYR A 972 26.99 13.47 -38.08
N GLN A 973 25.95 12.88 -38.69
CA GLN A 973 26.02 12.18 -39.98
C GLN A 973 25.91 13.10 -41.21
N TYR A 974 25.74 14.42 -41.00
CA TYR A 974 25.55 15.44 -42.06
C TYR A 974 24.28 15.23 -42.92
N GLU A 975 23.27 14.55 -42.38
CA GLU A 975 21.98 14.32 -43.04
C GLU A 975 20.90 15.31 -42.56
N LEU A 976 19.85 15.51 -43.38
CA LEU A 976 18.73 16.38 -43.03
C LEU A 976 17.75 15.67 -42.07
N PHE A 977 17.54 16.26 -40.89
CA PHE A 977 16.64 15.72 -39.87
C PHE A 977 15.18 15.57 -40.38
N PRO A 978 14.58 14.37 -40.36
CA PRO A 978 13.26 14.12 -40.94
C PRO A 978 12.11 14.70 -40.10
N ASN A 979 11.24 15.48 -40.75
CA ASN A 979 10.06 16.15 -40.15
C ASN A 979 10.42 17.04 -38.93
N PRO A 980 11.21 18.12 -39.09
CA PRO A 980 11.64 19.01 -38.00
C PRO A 980 10.47 19.59 -37.20
N GLU A 981 9.33 19.84 -37.86
CA GLU A 981 8.08 20.29 -37.24
C GLU A 981 7.62 19.44 -36.02
N ARG A 982 8.07 18.18 -35.89
CA ARG A 982 7.80 17.34 -34.72
C ARG A 982 8.33 17.98 -33.43
N ILE A 983 9.49 18.65 -33.48
CA ILE A 983 10.06 19.36 -32.32
C ILE A 983 9.16 20.52 -31.95
N ASP A 984 8.80 21.39 -32.90
CA ASP A 984 7.92 22.54 -32.68
C ASP A 984 6.56 22.13 -32.09
N LYS A 985 5.94 21.08 -32.64
CA LYS A 985 4.63 20.57 -32.18
C LYS A 985 4.69 20.00 -30.75
N VAL A 986 5.82 19.42 -30.36
CA VAL A 986 6.06 18.97 -28.98
C VAL A 986 6.32 20.16 -28.05
N GLU A 987 7.16 21.11 -28.45
CA GLU A 987 7.45 22.34 -27.70
C GLU A 987 6.18 23.18 -27.45
N GLU A 988 5.34 23.37 -28.47
CA GLU A 988 4.07 24.11 -28.38
C GLU A 988 3.08 23.41 -27.45
N SER A 989 2.98 22.07 -27.55
CA SER A 989 2.15 21.27 -26.64
C SER A 989 2.63 21.41 -25.18
N MET A 990 3.93 21.37 -24.94
CA MET A 990 4.50 21.57 -23.60
C MET A 990 4.29 23.01 -23.11
N ARG A 991 4.44 24.01 -23.97
CA ARG A 991 4.19 25.44 -23.64
C ARG A 991 2.72 25.65 -23.23
N ASN A 992 1.78 25.11 -23.99
CA ASN A 992 0.35 25.20 -23.68
C ASN A 992 0.00 24.49 -22.36
N ILE A 993 0.58 23.31 -22.07
CA ILE A 993 0.42 22.64 -20.76
C ILE A 993 0.93 23.53 -19.62
N MET A 994 2.12 24.11 -19.78
CA MET A 994 2.71 25.01 -18.78
C MET A 994 1.84 26.26 -18.52
N THR A 995 1.24 26.82 -19.58
CA THR A 995 0.28 27.94 -19.45
C THR A 995 -0.96 27.52 -18.66
N VAL A 996 -1.61 26.40 -18.98
CA VAL A 996 -2.81 25.93 -18.24
C VAL A 996 -2.50 25.60 -16.77
N VAL A 997 -1.32 25.06 -16.48
CA VAL A 997 -0.88 24.82 -15.09
C VAL A 997 -0.72 26.15 -14.35
N ARG A 998 -0.06 27.15 -14.94
CA ARG A 998 0.07 28.49 -14.32
C ARG A 998 -1.24 29.22 -14.16
N GLU A 999 -2.15 29.15 -15.14
CA GLU A 999 -3.51 29.71 -15.02
C GLU A 999 -4.22 29.17 -13.77
N ARG A 1000 -4.11 27.85 -13.54
CA ARG A 1000 -4.69 27.17 -12.38
C ARG A 1000 -3.97 27.52 -11.07
N ASP A 1001 -2.64 27.53 -11.06
CA ASP A 1001 -1.85 27.86 -9.87
C ASP A 1001 -2.05 29.33 -9.46
N ILE A 1002 -2.11 30.26 -10.41
CA ILE A 1002 -2.42 31.68 -10.17
C ILE A 1002 -3.83 31.84 -9.62
N ALA A 1003 -4.84 31.18 -10.21
CA ALA A 1003 -6.22 31.22 -9.72
C ALA A 1003 -6.34 30.63 -8.30
N TYR A 1004 -5.66 29.51 -8.02
CA TYR A 1004 -5.62 28.88 -6.71
C TYR A 1004 -4.99 29.79 -5.64
N ASN A 1005 -3.82 30.36 -5.92
CA ASN A 1005 -3.14 31.26 -4.98
C ASN A 1005 -3.91 32.58 -4.78
N LEU A 1006 -4.60 33.10 -5.81
CA LEU A 1006 -5.47 34.28 -5.67
C LEU A 1006 -6.67 33.98 -4.77
N LEU A 1007 -7.27 32.79 -4.86
CA LEU A 1007 -8.38 32.36 -4.02
C LEU A 1007 -7.96 32.11 -2.56
N GLU A 1008 -6.81 31.47 -2.31
CA GLU A 1008 -6.34 31.20 -0.95
C GLU A 1008 -5.64 32.38 -0.27
N THR A 1009 -4.97 33.26 -1.02
CA THR A 1009 -4.03 34.26 -0.44
C THR A 1009 -4.19 35.69 -0.97
N GLY A 1010 -5.06 35.93 -1.95
CA GLY A 1010 -5.19 37.23 -2.61
C GLY A 1010 -3.97 37.67 -3.42
N ARG A 1011 -3.05 36.75 -3.74
CA ARG A 1011 -1.81 37.01 -4.50
C ARG A 1011 -1.59 35.93 -5.56
N THR A 1012 -0.89 36.27 -6.64
CA THR A 1012 -0.72 35.39 -7.82
C THR A 1012 0.22 34.20 -7.64
N GLY A 1013 0.89 34.05 -6.48
CA GLY A 1013 1.83 32.97 -6.20
C GLY A 1013 3.19 33.05 -6.93
N GLU A 1014 3.24 33.55 -8.17
CA GLU A 1014 4.51 33.69 -8.91
C GLU A 1014 5.48 34.69 -8.22
N PRO A 1015 6.78 34.35 -8.08
CA PRO A 1015 7.78 35.29 -7.55
C PRO A 1015 8.00 36.49 -8.47
N THR A 1016 7.79 37.70 -7.95
CA THR A 1016 7.98 38.94 -8.72
C THR A 1016 9.44 39.08 -9.21
N PRO A 1017 9.68 39.50 -10.47
CA PRO A 1017 11.03 39.74 -10.99
C PRO A 1017 11.74 40.82 -10.20
N GLN A 1018 12.94 40.52 -9.70
CA GLN A 1018 13.77 41.45 -8.92
C GLN A 1018 14.86 42.04 -9.80
N ILE A 1019 14.96 43.37 -9.92
CA ILE A 1019 16.12 44.00 -10.55
C ILE A 1019 17.33 43.74 -9.64
N ARG A 1020 18.38 43.15 -10.21
CA ARG A 1020 19.59 42.74 -9.49
C ARG A 1020 20.84 43.13 -10.28
N GLU A 1021 21.92 43.50 -9.59
CA GLU A 1021 23.21 43.72 -10.24
C GLU A 1021 23.91 42.36 -10.50
N THR A 1022 24.38 42.17 -11.73
CA THR A 1022 25.19 41.00 -12.12
C THR A 1022 26.62 41.11 -11.60
N SER A 1023 27.40 40.02 -11.67
CA SER A 1023 28.82 39.99 -11.33
C SER A 1023 29.72 40.88 -12.21
N PHE A 1024 29.19 41.42 -13.32
CA PHE A 1024 29.83 42.44 -14.17
C PHE A 1024 29.24 43.84 -13.97
N GLY A 1025 28.42 44.01 -12.93
CA GLY A 1025 27.83 45.29 -12.56
C GLY A 1025 26.69 45.77 -13.48
N LEU A 1026 26.27 44.97 -14.47
CA LEU A 1026 25.06 45.29 -15.24
C LEU A 1026 23.85 44.96 -14.39
N LEU A 1027 22.93 45.90 -14.20
CA LEU A 1027 21.60 45.59 -13.68
C LEU A 1027 20.86 44.72 -14.71
N ARG A 1028 20.13 43.69 -14.25
CA ARG A 1028 19.22 42.87 -15.06
C ARG A 1028 18.06 42.37 -14.20
N TYR A 1029 16.92 42.05 -14.81
CA TYR A 1029 15.85 41.34 -14.13
C TYR A 1029 16.28 39.91 -13.77
N TYR A 1030 16.26 39.59 -12.48
CA TYR A 1030 16.35 38.24 -11.95
C TYR A 1030 14.95 37.77 -11.58
N GLN A 1031 14.34 36.93 -12.42
CA GLN A 1031 13.14 36.18 -12.03
C GLN A 1031 13.58 35.05 -11.08
N PRO A 1032 13.08 34.99 -9.83
CA PRO A 1032 13.36 33.86 -8.94
C PRO A 1032 12.77 32.58 -9.54
N LYS A 1033 13.62 31.56 -9.68
CA LYS A 1033 13.24 30.22 -10.14
C LYS A 1033 13.89 29.18 -9.23
N GLU A 1034 13.17 28.10 -8.95
CA GLU A 1034 13.76 26.96 -8.24
C GLU A 1034 14.93 26.38 -9.04
N ARG A 1035 15.92 25.84 -8.33
CA ARG A 1035 17.16 25.31 -8.91
C ARG A 1035 17.56 24.05 -8.16
N ILE A 1036 17.82 22.98 -8.92
CA ILE A 1036 18.28 21.67 -8.41
C ILE A 1036 19.52 21.81 -7.52
N LEU A 1037 20.40 22.77 -7.84
CA LEU A 1037 21.52 23.16 -6.98
C LEU A 1037 21.22 24.52 -6.30
N PRO A 1038 21.39 24.63 -4.97
CA PRO A 1038 21.28 25.89 -4.24
C PRO A 1038 22.12 27.00 -4.88
N PHE A 1039 21.65 28.24 -4.82
CA PHE A 1039 22.23 29.36 -5.57
C PHE A 1039 23.72 29.60 -5.30
N TYR A 1040 24.23 29.24 -4.12
CA TYR A 1040 25.64 29.33 -3.75
C TYR A 1040 26.51 28.18 -4.29
N LYS A 1041 25.94 27.01 -4.57
CA LYS A 1041 26.61 25.88 -5.26
C LYS A 1041 26.43 25.91 -6.79
N ASN A 1042 25.42 26.62 -7.29
CA ASN A 1042 25.12 26.71 -8.72
C ASN A 1042 26.15 27.61 -9.44
N ARG A 1043 27.10 27.00 -10.16
CA ARG A 1043 28.22 27.69 -10.85
C ARG A 1043 27.76 28.77 -11.84
N TYR A 1044 26.70 28.52 -12.61
CA TYR A 1044 26.12 29.50 -13.54
C TYR A 1044 25.52 30.70 -12.80
N TYR A 1045 24.80 30.45 -11.69
CA TYR A 1045 24.29 31.53 -10.84
C TYR A 1045 25.43 32.36 -10.24
N GLN A 1046 26.48 31.73 -9.71
CA GLN A 1046 27.62 32.46 -9.12
C GLN A 1046 28.47 33.21 -10.15
N LEU A 1047 28.45 32.79 -11.42
CA LEU A 1047 29.15 33.48 -12.52
C LEU A 1047 28.38 34.72 -13.02
N LEU A 1048 27.04 34.72 -12.90
CA LEU A 1048 26.17 35.84 -13.31
C LEU A 1048 25.76 36.77 -12.17
N TRP A 1049 25.60 36.26 -10.94
CA TRP A 1049 24.97 36.95 -9.80
C TRP A 1049 25.74 36.79 -8.48
N GLY A 1050 26.94 36.21 -8.51
CA GLY A 1050 27.79 35.99 -7.35
C GLY A 1050 28.58 37.24 -6.95
N LYS A 1051 28.84 37.38 -5.64
CA LYS A 1051 29.61 38.51 -5.07
C LYS A 1051 31.12 38.37 -5.34
N ARG A 1052 31.55 38.55 -6.59
CA ARG A 1052 32.95 38.88 -6.89
C ARG A 1052 33.21 40.34 -6.53
N ARG A 1053 34.37 40.65 -5.93
CA ARG A 1053 34.82 42.05 -5.76
C ARG A 1053 34.94 42.68 -7.15
N ALA A 1054 34.41 43.90 -7.33
CA ALA A 1054 34.46 44.59 -8.61
C ALA A 1054 35.93 44.83 -9.03
N ALA A 1055 36.30 44.36 -10.21
CA ALA A 1055 37.63 44.58 -10.78
C ALA A 1055 37.66 45.96 -11.48
N PRO A 1056 38.82 46.63 -11.61
CA PRO A 1056 38.90 47.92 -12.30
C PRO A 1056 38.30 47.90 -13.72
N TRP A 1057 38.49 46.78 -14.43
CA TRP A 1057 37.95 46.50 -15.76
C TRP A 1057 36.42 46.54 -15.85
N THR A 1058 35.69 46.38 -14.75
CA THR A 1058 34.22 46.39 -14.73
C THR A 1058 33.66 47.73 -15.23
N ASN A 1059 34.30 48.87 -14.94
CA ASN A 1059 33.83 50.17 -15.42
C ASN A 1059 34.07 50.37 -16.93
N ILE A 1060 35.21 49.87 -17.44
CA ILE A 1060 35.54 49.89 -18.88
C ILE A 1060 34.55 48.98 -19.64
N PHE A 1061 34.21 47.82 -19.08
CA PHE A 1061 33.18 46.94 -19.62
C PHE A 1061 31.79 47.59 -19.61
N LYS A 1062 31.35 48.21 -18.50
CA LYS A 1062 30.07 48.96 -18.45
C LYS A 1062 30.00 50.03 -19.54
N ARG A 1063 31.09 50.81 -19.73
CA ARG A 1063 31.16 51.84 -20.79
C ARG A 1063 31.01 51.24 -22.19
N ARG A 1064 31.85 50.28 -22.57
CA ARG A 1064 31.79 49.64 -23.90
C ARG A 1064 30.50 48.84 -24.14
N TYR A 1065 29.89 48.30 -23.09
CA TYR A 1065 28.59 47.65 -23.19
C TYR A 1065 27.48 48.67 -23.51
N ASN A 1066 27.47 49.84 -22.86
CA ASN A 1066 26.52 50.91 -23.17
C ASN A 1066 26.71 51.43 -24.61
N GLU A 1067 27.96 51.74 -25.00
CA GLU A 1067 28.31 52.17 -26.37
C GLU A 1067 27.84 51.14 -27.42
N PHE A 1068 27.95 49.84 -27.12
CA PHE A 1068 27.42 48.76 -27.98
C PHE A 1068 25.88 48.69 -27.99
N GLN A 1069 25.20 48.88 -26.86
CA GLN A 1069 23.73 48.88 -26.83
C GLN A 1069 23.14 50.08 -27.58
N GLU A 1070 23.72 51.27 -27.43
CA GLU A 1070 23.31 52.46 -28.19
C GLU A 1070 23.51 52.27 -29.70
N HIS A 1071 24.61 51.64 -30.11
CA HIS A 1071 24.83 51.30 -31.53
C HIS A 1071 23.83 50.25 -32.06
N GLN A 1072 23.42 49.27 -31.25
CA GLN A 1072 22.39 48.29 -31.64
C GLN A 1072 20.98 48.92 -31.68
N GLU A 1073 20.61 49.77 -30.72
CA GLU A 1073 19.36 50.55 -30.76
C GLU A 1073 19.30 51.43 -32.01
N HIS A 1074 20.43 52.00 -32.44
CA HIS A 1074 20.52 52.80 -33.66
C HIS A 1074 20.39 51.96 -34.95
N GLN A 1075 21.11 50.82 -35.06
CA GLN A 1075 20.98 49.90 -36.19
C GLN A 1075 19.54 49.39 -36.36
N GLU A 1076 18.90 48.95 -35.28
CA GLU A 1076 17.55 48.39 -35.34
C GLU A 1076 16.49 49.49 -35.59
N THR A 1077 16.69 50.71 -35.07
CA THR A 1077 15.84 51.87 -35.43
C THR A 1077 15.92 52.20 -36.92
N ASN A 1078 17.11 52.07 -37.53
CA ASN A 1078 17.28 52.31 -38.97
C ASN A 1078 16.69 51.16 -39.81
N ARG A 1079 16.81 49.90 -39.39
CA ARG A 1079 16.09 48.78 -40.02
C ARG A 1079 14.57 48.93 -39.97
N ILE A 1080 14.01 49.35 -38.83
CA ILE A 1080 12.56 49.58 -38.72
C ILE A 1080 12.14 50.74 -39.64
N ARG A 1081 12.97 51.79 -39.80
CA ARG A 1081 12.76 52.84 -40.81
C ARG A 1081 12.82 52.29 -42.24
N GLU A 1082 13.80 51.48 -42.60
CA GLU A 1082 13.88 50.84 -43.92
C GLU A 1082 12.64 49.97 -44.20
N ILE A 1083 12.19 49.18 -43.21
CA ILE A 1083 10.99 48.34 -43.34
C ILE A 1083 9.74 49.21 -43.52
N VAL A 1084 9.56 50.27 -42.74
CA VAL A 1084 8.39 51.17 -42.86
C VAL A 1084 8.44 51.97 -44.16
N ALA A 1085 9.61 52.42 -44.62
CA ALA A 1085 9.79 53.06 -45.92
C ALA A 1085 9.39 52.12 -47.08
N ASN A 1086 9.81 50.85 -47.04
CA ASN A 1086 9.38 49.82 -47.99
C ASN A 1086 7.86 49.55 -47.92
N VAL A 1087 7.26 49.58 -46.73
CA VAL A 1087 5.81 49.43 -46.54
C VAL A 1087 5.05 50.63 -47.13
N ILE A 1088 5.52 51.86 -46.92
CA ILE A 1088 4.92 53.09 -47.48
C ILE A 1088 5.08 53.13 -49.00
N GLN A 1089 6.23 52.71 -49.55
CA GLN A 1089 6.44 52.56 -50.99
C GLN A 1089 5.45 51.55 -51.60
N LYS A 1090 5.09 50.50 -50.86
CA LYS A 1090 4.12 49.47 -51.28
C LYS A 1090 2.66 49.88 -51.06
N TYR A 1091 2.38 50.79 -50.12
CA TYR A 1091 1.04 51.28 -49.77
C TYR A 1091 1.01 52.82 -49.65
N PRO A 1092 1.00 53.56 -50.78
CA PRO A 1092 1.22 55.02 -50.78
C PRO A 1092 0.22 55.86 -49.98
N HIS A 1093 -0.96 55.32 -49.66
CA HIS A 1093 -1.97 56.01 -48.83
C HIS A 1093 -1.55 56.15 -47.36
N LEU A 1094 -0.62 55.32 -46.86
CA LEU A 1094 -0.11 55.40 -45.49
C LEU A 1094 0.99 56.46 -45.31
N ARG A 1095 1.41 57.15 -46.39
CA ARG A 1095 2.52 58.12 -46.38
C ARG A 1095 2.30 59.30 -45.42
N ASN A 1096 1.06 59.65 -45.13
CA ASN A 1096 0.71 60.72 -44.19
C ASN A 1096 0.61 60.24 -42.73
N GLU A 1097 0.78 58.94 -42.47
CA GLU A 1097 0.74 58.33 -41.13
C GLU A 1097 2.06 57.62 -40.76
N GLU A 1098 3.18 57.95 -41.42
CA GLU A 1098 4.48 57.29 -41.25
C GLU A 1098 4.93 57.17 -39.78
N GLU A 1099 4.84 58.25 -39.00
CA GLU A 1099 5.19 58.23 -37.56
C GLU A 1099 4.28 57.29 -36.76
N ARG A 1100 2.99 57.19 -37.12
CA ARG A 1100 1.99 56.33 -36.47
C ARG A 1100 2.24 54.86 -36.78
N VAL A 1101 2.61 54.55 -38.03
CA VAL A 1101 3.02 53.19 -38.45
C VAL A 1101 4.34 52.79 -37.78
N MET A 1102 5.32 53.71 -37.70
CA MET A 1102 6.56 53.51 -36.93
C MET A 1102 6.28 53.23 -35.45
N GLU A 1103 5.33 53.92 -34.83
CA GLU A 1103 4.98 53.71 -33.42
C GLU A 1103 4.20 52.41 -33.19
N GLU A 1104 3.30 52.00 -34.09
CA GLU A 1104 2.60 50.71 -33.99
C GLU A 1104 3.56 49.53 -34.21
N TYR A 1105 4.48 49.60 -35.17
CA TYR A 1105 5.52 48.58 -35.35
C TYR A 1105 6.40 48.45 -34.09
N LYS A 1106 6.79 49.58 -33.46
CA LYS A 1106 7.53 49.58 -32.18
C LYS A 1106 6.71 49.03 -31.01
N LYS A 1107 5.38 49.20 -31.00
CA LYS A 1107 4.49 48.62 -29.97
C LYS A 1107 4.21 47.13 -30.16
N ARG A 1108 4.20 46.62 -31.40
CA ARG A 1108 3.98 45.19 -31.69
C ARG A 1108 5.18 44.31 -31.34
N PHE A 1109 6.40 44.84 -31.42
CA PHE A 1109 7.60 44.17 -30.90
C PHE A 1109 7.86 44.63 -29.46
N ASP A 1110 7.21 43.96 -28.50
CA ASP A 1110 7.35 44.26 -27.07
C ASP A 1110 8.77 43.97 -26.55
N PHE A 1111 9.58 45.01 -26.50
CA PHE A 1111 10.94 44.98 -25.95
C PHE A 1111 11.03 45.29 -24.44
N GLU A 1112 9.91 45.58 -23.75
CA GLU A 1112 9.98 45.99 -22.33
C GLU A 1112 10.47 44.86 -21.40
N GLN A 1113 10.28 43.60 -21.78
CA GLN A 1113 10.63 42.44 -20.96
C GLN A 1113 12.14 42.32 -20.62
N TYR A 1114 13.01 43.11 -21.26
CA TYR A 1114 14.45 43.17 -20.96
C TYR A 1114 14.99 44.56 -20.59
N HIS A 1115 14.19 45.63 -20.65
CA HIS A 1115 14.68 47.00 -20.50
C HIS A 1115 14.45 47.56 -19.09
N ILE A 1116 15.48 48.19 -18.50
CA ILE A 1116 15.40 48.76 -17.15
C ILE A 1116 14.94 50.22 -17.23
N PRO A 1117 13.97 50.66 -16.39
CA PRO A 1117 13.54 52.05 -16.35
C PRO A 1117 14.71 53.02 -16.10
N LYS A 1118 14.99 53.88 -17.09
CA LYS A 1118 16.12 54.84 -17.08
C LYS A 1118 16.09 55.86 -15.90
N ARG A 1119 15.04 55.86 -15.06
CA ARG A 1119 14.86 56.73 -13.88
C ARG A 1119 15.84 56.48 -12.71
N LEU A 1120 16.43 55.29 -12.57
CA LEU A 1120 17.38 55.00 -11.47
C LEU A 1120 18.82 55.46 -11.74
N ALA A 1121 19.11 56.02 -12.92
CA ALA A 1121 20.46 56.39 -13.38
C ALA A 1121 20.72 57.92 -13.42
N ARG A 1122 20.32 58.66 -12.38
CA ARG A 1122 20.78 60.05 -12.16
C ARG A 1122 21.80 60.12 -11.02
N ARG A 1123 23.07 60.27 -11.38
CA ARG A 1123 24.13 60.81 -10.51
C ARG A 1123 24.62 62.16 -11.07
N PRO A 1124 25.18 63.05 -10.23
CA PRO A 1124 25.52 64.41 -10.64
C PRO A 1124 26.66 64.44 -11.66
N LYS A 1125 26.70 65.51 -12.47
CA LYS A 1125 27.78 65.81 -13.41
C LYS A 1125 29.11 65.96 -12.64
N LEU A 1126 30.13 65.23 -13.06
CA LEU A 1126 31.53 65.60 -12.86
C LEU A 1126 32.22 65.69 -14.22
N ARG A 1127 33.25 66.54 -14.31
CA ARG A 1127 33.75 67.09 -15.58
C ARG A 1127 34.56 66.06 -16.38
N ALA A 1128 34.61 66.29 -17.69
CA ALA A 1128 35.54 65.59 -18.57
C ALA A 1128 37.00 66.00 -18.26
N HIS A 1129 37.93 65.14 -18.67
CA HIS A 1129 39.12 65.63 -19.36
C HIS A 1129 39.10 65.04 -20.77
N GLU A 1130 39.33 65.88 -21.76
CA GLU A 1130 39.29 65.50 -23.17
C GLU A 1130 40.60 64.86 -23.60
N THR A 1131 40.53 63.92 -24.55
CA THR A 1131 41.59 63.81 -25.55
C THR A 1131 41.00 63.31 -26.86
N VAL A 1132 41.11 64.18 -27.87
CA VAL A 1132 41.17 63.98 -29.32
C VAL A 1132 41.85 62.62 -29.63
N TRP A 1133 41.41 61.83 -30.61
CA TRP A 1133 41.65 62.06 -32.04
C TRP A 1133 40.52 61.65 -32.99
N ASN A 1134 40.46 62.41 -34.09
CA ASN A 1134 39.58 62.17 -35.23
C ASN A 1134 40.26 61.28 -36.27
N GLU A 1135 39.50 60.86 -37.27
CA GLU A 1135 39.96 60.08 -38.42
C GLU A 1135 40.93 60.88 -39.30
N GLN A 1136 42.06 60.26 -39.70
CA GLN A 1136 42.62 60.36 -41.05
C GLN A 1136 43.82 59.40 -41.23
N GLU A 1137 43.59 58.30 -41.94
CA GLU A 1137 44.40 57.77 -43.07
C GLU A 1137 43.86 56.39 -43.52
N PHE A 1138 44.29 55.93 -44.69
CA PHE A 1138 43.94 54.63 -45.31
C PHE A 1138 42.48 54.41 -45.75
N ILE A 1139 42.01 55.29 -46.64
CA ILE A 1139 41.73 54.80 -48.00
C ILE A 1139 42.82 55.36 -48.91
N ASP A 1140 43.81 54.54 -49.23
CA ASP A 1140 44.40 54.38 -50.57
C ASP A 1140 45.60 53.44 -50.52
N HIS A 1141 45.45 52.27 -51.15
CA HIS A 1141 46.28 51.82 -52.28
C HIS A 1141 45.87 50.39 -52.68
N GLY A 1142 45.51 50.21 -53.95
CA GLY A 1142 45.46 48.91 -54.61
C GLY A 1142 46.82 48.55 -55.22
N ASP A 1143 46.95 47.28 -55.61
CA ASP A 1143 48.09 46.65 -56.29
C ASP A 1143 49.43 46.69 -55.51
N LEU A 1144 50.09 45.56 -55.19
CA LEU A 1144 50.53 44.52 -56.13
C LEU A 1144 50.71 43.13 -55.46
N THR A 1145 50.42 42.09 -56.26
CA THR A 1145 51.00 40.72 -56.35
C THR A 1145 51.75 40.04 -55.19
N ASP A 1146 51.39 38.76 -54.98
CA ASP A 1146 52.24 37.60 -54.62
C ASP A 1146 53.55 37.79 -53.83
N SER A 1147 53.58 37.24 -52.60
CA SER A 1147 54.57 36.22 -52.18
C SER A 1147 54.36 35.76 -50.72
N ASN A 1148 55.10 34.72 -50.31
CA ASN A 1148 55.28 34.26 -48.92
C ASN A 1148 54.03 33.74 -48.16
N SER A 1149 53.71 32.46 -48.38
CA SER A 1149 52.65 31.71 -47.68
C SER A 1149 52.84 31.54 -46.15
N ASN A 1150 54.02 31.86 -45.60
CA ASN A 1150 54.37 31.61 -44.19
C ASN A 1150 53.54 32.42 -43.17
N ASP A 1151 53.25 33.70 -43.40
CA ASP A 1151 52.52 34.50 -42.41
C ASP A 1151 51.02 34.16 -42.37
N TYR A 1152 50.47 33.59 -43.45
CA TYR A 1152 49.10 33.07 -43.44
C TYR A 1152 48.96 31.87 -42.49
N GLU A 1153 49.90 30.92 -42.52
CA GLU A 1153 49.91 29.81 -41.55
C GLU A 1153 50.08 30.30 -40.12
N ARG A 1154 50.93 31.30 -39.90
CA ARG A 1154 51.17 31.90 -38.58
C ARG A 1154 49.89 32.54 -38.01
N LEU A 1155 49.16 33.29 -38.82
CA LEU A 1155 47.85 33.84 -38.48
C LEU A 1155 46.77 32.77 -38.25
N GLN A 1156 46.81 31.66 -38.99
CA GLN A 1156 45.90 30.53 -38.76
C GLN A 1156 46.23 29.79 -37.46
N GLN A 1157 47.50 29.63 -37.09
CA GLN A 1157 47.89 29.06 -35.79
C GLN A 1157 47.50 29.97 -34.60
N GLU A 1158 47.62 31.30 -34.73
CA GLU A 1158 47.09 32.25 -33.75
C GLU A 1158 45.56 32.19 -33.65
N LYS A 1159 44.83 32.12 -34.77
CA LYS A 1159 43.37 31.93 -34.77
C LYS A 1159 42.96 30.60 -34.13
N ALA A 1160 43.63 29.50 -34.47
CA ALA A 1160 43.36 28.17 -33.93
C ALA A 1160 43.65 28.07 -32.42
N SER A 1161 44.73 28.69 -31.94
CA SER A 1161 45.06 28.72 -30.51
C SER A 1161 44.15 29.66 -29.71
N ARG A 1162 43.74 30.81 -30.26
CA ARG A 1162 42.69 31.67 -29.68
C ARG A 1162 41.32 30.98 -29.65
N MET A 1163 40.97 30.21 -30.68
CA MET A 1163 39.76 29.36 -30.72
C MET A 1163 39.81 28.26 -29.65
N ARG A 1164 40.94 27.52 -29.54
CA ARG A 1164 41.15 26.52 -28.48
C ARG A 1164 41.10 27.12 -27.06
N ARG A 1165 41.51 28.39 -26.88
CA ARG A 1165 41.35 29.14 -25.63
C ARG A 1165 39.95 29.73 -25.39
N LYS A 1166 39.07 29.80 -26.40
CA LYS A 1166 37.64 30.15 -26.27
C LYS A 1166 36.72 28.93 -26.08
N LYS A 1167 37.22 27.70 -26.30
CA LYS A 1167 36.47 26.44 -26.18
C LYS A 1167 36.84 25.64 -24.91
N LYS A 1168 37.44 26.31 -23.92
CA LYS A 1168 37.77 25.84 -22.56
C LYS A 1168 37.30 26.87 -21.54
#